data_AF-A0A3N7HQ57-F1
#
_entry.id   AF-A0A3N7HQ57-F1
#
_cell.length_a   1.000
_cell.length_b   1.000
_cell.length_c   1.000
_cell.angle_alpha   90.00
_cell.angle_beta   90.00
_cell.angle_gamma   90.00
#
_symmetry.space_group_name_H-M   'P 1'
#
loop_
_entity.id
_entity.type
_entity.pdbx_description
1 polymer ?
#
loop_
_entity_poly.entity_id
_entity_poly.type
_entity_poly.pdbx_seq_one_letter_code
_entity_poly.pdbx_strand_id
1 'polypeptide(L)'
;MGIESLSSSCHESAFRERDVQGFGSCEPHLKGDTPMKRIALWLAGVLATLFCLLPFAQAQTASDYTQGVDVSGNVATIWFKPTSSTTTWADVHYKLNGGAQQNLRMTWNASAGRHETQVTPVANGNTLAYSFTYNKGTPAYDSASFNFTVGQSTGGGGGGGGDSGSGSGYTYGVSVSGNTATVWFKPTGSLSFVDVHYTLNGGAQQNLRMTNNTGAARYETNVSPVATGNVLNYWYTFSTNGATQTDTPHYSFTVGGGTTNPGTVATPTFSPAPGTYSSAQNVTISTATSGATIKYTTDGSTPTSSSATYAGAISVASSKTLKAIAQKSGMTDSAVATGSYTIQTGGTWNGMTTFNMVNQTNGRWPDSQVYWSIIGKDWATGQFVHVDLNGKLIPMSTADNGALTKGGVTYTNYFYTLAQSKSVTIPAINSARILFSVGSPMYIRVVIDGNGNVGYAGANIENPTDPNIDVYFDFGEMAIIPKGQPNQGIFVNTTRVDQFGFPVKLRVQGLNGFDQTVGEALAESRDTLFSKFQTETPAEFHGLAQAPYSPYRIMAPSHATFIAGKANANYLQSYIDTVWARYRNEDLVFTLDNMGTFHGRVSGDRFVFTGGNKNGTYYINGKPTTSMVFLGNGLLDDTSGGPTDTGVQLQIQAQLCAALNRHVAETPANWYVQSAHHPAGLPSNWFSKFWHDHSINKLAYGFAYDDVGGFSPSIHTDSPTTVTFTIGW
;
A
#
# COMPACT_ATOMS: atom_id res chain seq x y z
N MET A 1 -24.05 -27.05 -7.51
CA MET A 1 -24.31 -25.87 -8.35
C MET A 1 -24.02 -24.67 -7.49
N GLY A 2 -23.01 -23.85 -7.67
CA GLY A 2 -21.88 -23.81 -8.59
C GLY A 2 -21.15 -22.54 -8.17
N ILE A 3 -20.04 -22.67 -7.44
CA ILE A 3 -19.13 -21.56 -7.15
C ILE A 3 -17.86 -21.88 -7.94
N GLU A 4 -17.89 -21.54 -9.22
CA GLU A 4 -16.70 -21.34 -10.04
C GLU A 4 -16.71 -19.86 -10.42
N SER A 5 -16.05 -19.01 -9.61
CA SER A 5 -15.67 -17.66 -10.05
C SER A 5 -14.15 -17.59 -10.18
N LEU A 6 -13.68 -18.09 -11.32
CA LEU A 6 -12.66 -17.50 -12.18
C LEU A 6 -11.43 -16.86 -11.50
N SER A 7 -10.35 -17.63 -11.40
CA SER A 7 -8.99 -17.13 -11.56
C SER A 7 -8.49 -17.48 -12.97
N SER A 8 -8.78 -16.66 -13.98
CA SER A 8 -7.99 -16.66 -15.22
C SER A 8 -8.31 -15.44 -16.09
N SER A 9 -7.36 -14.53 -16.23
CA SER A 9 -7.18 -13.79 -17.49
C SER A 9 -5.77 -13.23 -17.57
N CYS A 10 -4.89 -13.90 -18.31
CA CYS A 10 -3.74 -13.29 -18.96
C CYS A 10 -3.63 -13.85 -20.39
N HIS A 11 -3.28 -12.97 -21.32
CA HIS A 11 -3.35 -13.04 -22.79
C HIS A 11 -2.75 -14.29 -23.47
N GLU A 12 -3.25 -14.66 -24.66
CA GLU A 12 -2.71 -14.26 -25.98
C GLU A 12 -3.43 -15.01 -27.12
N SER A 13 -3.76 -14.32 -28.21
CA SER A 13 -3.86 -14.95 -29.53
C SER A 13 -3.50 -13.95 -30.62
N ALA A 14 -2.37 -14.23 -31.26
CA ALA A 14 -1.74 -13.46 -32.32
C ALA A 14 -2.38 -13.69 -33.71
N PHE A 15 -2.30 -12.63 -34.53
CA PHE A 15 -2.05 -12.60 -35.98
C PHE A 15 -2.72 -13.61 -36.93
N ARG A 16 -3.48 -13.05 -37.89
CA ARG A 16 -3.31 -13.36 -39.33
C ARG A 16 -3.84 -12.23 -40.23
N GLU A 17 -3.00 -11.82 -41.18
CA GLU A 17 -3.24 -10.84 -42.25
C GLU A 17 -4.11 -11.39 -43.40
N ARG A 18 -4.89 -10.51 -44.06
CA ARG A 18 -4.76 -10.15 -45.49
C ARG A 18 -5.89 -9.24 -46.01
N ASP A 19 -5.49 -8.06 -46.50
CA ASP A 19 -5.80 -7.44 -47.80
C ASP A 19 -7.28 -7.20 -48.24
N VAL A 20 -7.71 -6.15 -48.98
CA VAL A 20 -7.09 -5.01 -49.71
C VAL A 20 -8.21 -4.03 -50.14
N GLN A 21 -7.90 -2.72 -50.11
CA GLN A 21 -8.34 -1.56 -50.93
C GLN A 21 -9.82 -1.23 -51.29
N GLY A 22 -10.11 0.09 -51.30
CA GLY A 22 -10.98 0.70 -52.33
C GLY A 22 -11.59 2.07 -52.01
N PHE A 23 -11.01 3.13 -52.54
CA PHE A 23 -11.45 4.54 -52.54
C PHE A 23 -12.81 4.80 -53.23
N GLY A 24 -13.45 5.94 -52.93
CA GLY A 24 -14.43 6.57 -53.83
C GLY A 24 -15.25 7.73 -53.25
N SER A 25 -14.73 8.94 -53.35
CA SER A 25 -15.43 10.23 -53.16
C SER A 25 -16.35 10.57 -54.35
N CYS A 26 -17.46 11.30 -54.11
CA CYS A 26 -17.96 12.39 -54.98
C CYS A 26 -19.14 13.16 -54.33
N GLU A 27 -18.95 14.47 -54.17
CA GLU A 27 -19.91 15.56 -53.88
C GLU A 27 -20.48 16.09 -55.25
N PRO A 28 -21.15 17.27 -55.43
CA PRO A 28 -21.80 18.25 -54.52
C PRO A 28 -23.11 18.91 -55.09
N HIS A 29 -23.51 20.06 -54.48
CA HIS A 29 -24.23 21.25 -55.01
C HIS A 29 -25.74 21.39 -54.69
N LEU A 30 -26.35 22.55 -54.40
CA LEU A 30 -25.98 24.00 -54.31
C LEU A 30 -27.21 24.77 -53.75
N LYS A 31 -27.04 25.82 -52.91
CA LYS A 31 -27.40 27.27 -53.06
C LYS A 31 -28.22 27.71 -51.82
N GLY A 32 -28.04 28.85 -51.15
CA GLY A 32 -27.48 30.14 -51.52
C GLY A 32 -28.60 31.20 -51.54
N ASP A 33 -28.66 32.09 -50.53
CA ASP A 33 -28.76 33.57 -50.67
C ASP A 33 -29.35 34.33 -49.45
N THR A 34 -28.61 35.38 -49.09
CA THR A 34 -28.73 36.44 -48.06
C THR A 34 -29.47 37.69 -48.65
N PRO A 35 -29.45 38.96 -48.14
CA PRO A 35 -29.33 39.58 -46.79
C PRO A 35 -30.18 40.90 -46.56
N MET A 36 -29.96 41.55 -45.39
CA MET A 36 -29.85 43.03 -45.13
C MET A 36 -31.06 43.94 -44.78
N LYS A 37 -30.99 44.55 -43.57
CA LYS A 37 -30.85 46.02 -43.26
C LYS A 37 -30.83 46.22 -41.71
N ARG A 38 -29.76 46.69 -41.04
CA ARG A 38 -29.15 48.06 -40.94
C ARG A 38 -30.10 49.06 -40.25
N ILE A 39 -29.77 49.93 -39.28
CA ILE A 39 -28.55 50.58 -38.70
C ILE A 39 -29.09 51.36 -37.44
N ALA A 40 -28.57 51.23 -36.21
CA ALA A 40 -27.34 51.79 -35.58
C ALA A 40 -27.42 53.26 -35.10
N LEU A 41 -27.08 53.48 -33.81
CA LEU A 41 -26.58 54.70 -33.13
C LEU A 41 -26.39 54.30 -31.64
N TRP A 42 -25.22 54.23 -30.99
CA TRP A 42 -23.98 55.04 -30.95
C TRP A 42 -22.75 54.16 -30.54
N LEU A 43 -21.63 54.15 -31.28
CA LEU A 43 -20.29 54.76 -31.00
C LEU A 43 -19.79 54.66 -29.53
N ALA A 44 -18.61 54.16 -29.16
CA ALA A 44 -17.34 53.79 -29.81
C ALA A 44 -16.57 52.77 -28.92
N GLY A 45 -15.66 51.88 -29.36
CA GLY A 45 -15.02 51.75 -30.67
C GLY A 45 -13.50 51.56 -30.57
N VAL A 46 -13.09 50.35 -30.16
CA VAL A 46 -11.91 49.61 -30.68
C VAL A 46 -10.50 50.18 -30.45
N LEU A 47 -9.84 49.66 -29.41
CA LEU A 47 -8.42 49.28 -29.45
C LEU A 47 -8.10 48.26 -28.33
N ALA A 48 -8.43 46.98 -28.54
CA ALA A 48 -7.81 45.85 -27.81
C ALA A 48 -8.29 44.50 -28.39
N THR A 49 -7.64 44.09 -29.47
CA THR A 49 -7.58 42.72 -29.95
C THR A 49 -6.79 41.82 -28.99
N LEU A 50 -7.20 40.56 -28.87
CA LEU A 50 -6.39 39.38 -28.51
C LEU A 50 -5.60 39.44 -27.19
N PHE A 51 -6.04 38.74 -26.14
CA PHE A 51 -5.17 37.85 -25.35
C PHE A 51 -6.00 36.88 -24.46
N CYS A 52 -5.73 35.59 -24.66
CA CYS A 52 -6.04 34.38 -23.90
C CYS A 52 -6.91 34.43 -22.63
N LEU A 53 -7.99 33.63 -22.64
CA LEU A 53 -8.53 32.97 -21.44
C LEU A 53 -7.62 31.78 -21.09
N LEU A 54 -6.70 31.95 -20.14
CA LEU A 54 -6.00 30.84 -19.48
C LEU A 54 -6.73 30.46 -18.18
N PRO A 55 -6.73 29.18 -17.78
CA PRO A 55 -7.26 28.76 -16.49
C PRO A 55 -6.38 29.31 -15.37
N PHE A 56 -6.99 29.85 -14.32
CA PHE A 56 -6.26 30.25 -13.11
C PHE A 56 -5.72 29.00 -12.40
N ALA A 57 -4.43 29.00 -12.07
CA ALA A 57 -3.81 27.94 -11.30
C ALA A 57 -4.31 27.96 -9.84
N GLN A 58 -4.40 26.78 -9.23
CA GLN A 58 -4.75 26.63 -7.81
C GLN A 58 -3.49 26.75 -6.93
N ALA A 59 -3.59 27.36 -5.75
CA ALA A 59 -2.47 27.52 -4.81
C ALA A 59 -2.29 26.26 -3.93
N GLN A 60 -1.06 25.76 -3.77
CA GLN A 60 -0.78 24.52 -3.02
C GLN A 60 0.53 24.54 -2.17
N THR A 61 0.71 23.52 -1.33
CA THR A 61 1.72 23.39 -0.25
C THR A 61 2.97 22.55 -0.63
N ALA A 62 4.06 22.68 0.13
CA ALA A 62 5.39 22.11 -0.16
C ALA A 62 5.53 20.55 -0.15
N SER A 63 4.44 19.79 -0.07
CA SER A 63 4.43 18.31 -0.10
C SER A 63 4.52 17.72 -1.51
N ASP A 64 4.29 18.54 -2.54
CA ASP A 64 4.12 18.12 -3.93
C ASP A 64 5.41 18.16 -4.76
N TYR A 65 6.43 18.83 -4.24
CA TYR A 65 7.70 19.03 -4.90
C TYR A 65 8.77 19.40 -3.87
N THR A 66 10.02 19.13 -4.19
CA THR A 66 11.16 19.82 -3.57
C THR A 66 11.74 20.81 -4.57
N GLN A 67 12.37 21.88 -4.08
CA GLN A 67 12.92 22.93 -4.93
C GLN A 67 14.18 23.52 -4.30
N GLY A 68 15.02 24.17 -5.11
CA GLY A 68 16.14 24.95 -4.59
C GLY A 68 16.91 25.70 -5.67
N VAL A 69 18.05 26.26 -5.25
CA VAL A 69 19.02 26.92 -6.13
C VAL A 69 20.42 26.39 -5.85
N ASP A 70 21.04 25.76 -6.84
CA ASP A 70 22.42 25.28 -6.75
C ASP A 70 23.34 26.31 -7.41
N VAL A 71 24.40 26.76 -6.74
CA VAL A 71 25.33 27.77 -7.28
C VAL A 71 26.67 27.12 -7.60
N SER A 72 27.17 27.33 -8.81
CA SER A 72 28.52 26.92 -9.24
C SER A 72 29.18 28.07 -9.99
N GLY A 73 30.20 28.68 -9.39
CA GLY A 73 30.87 29.85 -9.95
C GLY A 73 29.91 31.03 -10.12
N ASN A 74 29.78 31.55 -11.35
CA ASN A 74 28.89 32.64 -11.70
C ASN A 74 27.53 32.18 -12.26
N VAL A 75 27.13 30.93 -12.00
CA VAL A 75 25.87 30.35 -12.47
C VAL A 75 25.05 29.88 -11.27
N ALA A 76 23.80 30.33 -11.18
CA ALA A 76 22.79 29.79 -10.26
C ALA A 76 21.80 28.92 -11.04
N THR A 77 21.60 27.68 -10.61
CA THR A 77 20.65 26.73 -11.21
C THR A 77 19.44 26.62 -10.32
N ILE A 78 18.33 27.24 -10.71
CA ILE A 78 17.04 27.07 -10.04
C ILE A 78 16.48 25.70 -10.46
N TRP A 79 16.07 24.88 -9.51
CA TRP A 79 15.56 23.55 -9.77
C TRP A 79 14.25 23.24 -9.05
N PHE A 80 13.43 22.40 -9.67
CA PHE A 80 12.13 21.94 -9.20
C PHE A 80 12.00 20.43 -9.42
N LYS A 81 11.82 19.67 -8.34
CA LYS A 81 11.72 18.22 -8.35
C LYS A 81 10.33 17.77 -7.90
N PRO A 82 9.46 17.31 -8.82
CA PRO A 82 8.13 16.87 -8.46
C PRO A 82 8.18 15.57 -7.63
N THR A 83 7.25 15.41 -6.68
CA THR A 83 7.05 14.12 -5.98
C THR A 83 6.09 13.20 -6.74
N SER A 84 5.33 13.74 -7.69
CA SER A 84 4.45 12.99 -8.59
C SER A 84 5.08 12.76 -9.96
N SER A 85 4.96 11.53 -10.48
CA SER A 85 5.34 11.20 -11.87
C SER A 85 4.42 11.81 -12.93
N THR A 86 3.31 12.45 -12.53
CA THR A 86 2.35 13.08 -13.44
C THR A 86 2.70 14.54 -13.78
N THR A 87 3.72 15.10 -13.13
CA THR A 87 4.28 16.41 -13.52
C THR A 87 5.21 16.20 -14.70
N THR A 88 4.78 16.65 -15.87
CA THR A 88 5.54 16.54 -17.12
C THR A 88 6.21 17.85 -17.50
N TRP A 89 5.85 18.96 -16.84
CA TRP A 89 6.49 20.25 -17.02
C TRP A 89 6.40 21.17 -15.80
N ALA A 90 7.37 22.08 -15.72
CA ALA A 90 7.37 23.22 -14.80
C ALA A 90 7.89 24.47 -15.53
N ASP A 91 7.25 25.60 -15.28
CA ASP A 91 7.69 26.95 -15.63
C ASP A 91 8.23 27.61 -14.35
N VAL A 92 9.37 28.31 -14.44
CA VAL A 92 9.88 29.15 -13.37
C VAL A 92 9.60 30.63 -13.67
N HIS A 93 9.15 31.35 -12.66
CA HIS A 93 8.94 32.80 -12.69
C HIS A 93 9.93 33.42 -11.72
N TYR A 94 10.97 34.13 -12.20
CA TYR A 94 12.00 34.69 -11.31
C TYR A 94 12.38 36.14 -11.62
N LYS A 95 12.89 36.83 -10.60
CA LYS A 95 13.51 38.17 -10.68
C LYS A 95 14.90 38.11 -10.07
N LEU A 96 15.91 38.52 -10.83
CA LEU A 96 17.27 38.72 -10.33
C LEU A 96 17.39 40.17 -9.83
N ASN A 97 17.78 40.35 -8.57
CA ASN A 97 17.97 41.65 -7.90
C ASN A 97 16.74 42.58 -7.99
N GLY A 98 15.54 42.01 -7.96
CA GLY A 98 14.29 42.78 -8.11
C GLY A 98 14.07 43.36 -9.51
N GLY A 99 14.85 42.93 -10.51
CA GLY A 99 14.68 43.32 -11.91
C GLY A 99 13.43 42.77 -12.59
N ALA A 100 13.37 42.85 -13.92
CA ALA A 100 12.24 42.38 -14.70
C ALA A 100 11.99 40.87 -14.52
N GLN A 101 10.73 40.48 -14.36
CA GLN A 101 10.35 39.08 -14.20
C GLN A 101 10.62 38.30 -15.48
N GLN A 102 11.33 37.18 -15.34
CA GLN A 102 11.54 36.19 -16.38
C GLN A 102 10.58 35.02 -16.13
N ASN A 103 9.93 34.53 -17.18
CA ASN A 103 9.04 33.36 -17.13
C ASN A 103 9.57 32.34 -18.15
N LEU A 104 10.12 31.22 -17.67
CA LEU A 104 10.82 30.26 -18.52
C LEU A 104 10.31 28.83 -18.28
N ARG A 105 10.09 28.08 -19.36
CA ARG A 105 9.90 26.63 -19.30
C ARG A 105 11.21 25.96 -18.88
N MET A 106 11.18 25.23 -17.79
CA MET A 106 12.34 24.54 -17.25
C MET A 106 12.64 23.24 -18.01
N THR A 107 13.93 22.92 -18.18
CA THR A 107 14.38 21.72 -18.88
C THR A 107 14.47 20.54 -17.91
N TRP A 108 13.98 19.36 -18.32
CA TRP A 108 14.09 18.15 -17.51
C TRP A 108 15.52 17.60 -17.50
N ASN A 109 16.12 17.47 -16.31
CA ASN A 109 17.37 16.78 -16.08
C ASN A 109 17.09 15.36 -15.56
N ALA A 110 17.18 14.37 -16.45
CA ALA A 110 16.83 12.98 -16.14
C ALA A 110 17.74 12.32 -15.09
N SER A 111 19.01 12.72 -14.98
CA SER A 111 19.95 12.12 -14.02
C SER A 111 19.71 12.62 -12.59
N ALA A 112 19.27 13.87 -12.42
CA ALA A 112 18.88 14.43 -11.12
C ALA A 112 17.38 14.21 -10.81
N GLY A 113 16.59 13.85 -11.83
CA GLY A 113 15.15 13.65 -11.75
C GLY A 113 14.41 14.93 -11.37
N ARG A 114 14.81 16.08 -11.95
CA ARG A 114 14.25 17.40 -11.65
C ARG A 114 14.29 18.33 -12.86
N HIS A 115 13.39 19.31 -12.89
CA HIS A 115 13.41 20.42 -13.86
C HIS A 115 14.42 21.49 -13.43
N GLU A 116 15.19 22.05 -14.35
CA GLU A 116 16.26 23.02 -14.06
C GLU A 116 16.24 24.22 -15.01
N THR A 117 16.72 25.36 -14.53
CA THR A 117 17.00 26.57 -15.33
C THR A 117 18.21 27.30 -14.77
N GLN A 118 19.15 27.64 -15.64
CA GLN A 118 20.36 28.37 -15.28
C GLN A 118 20.16 29.88 -15.39
N VAL A 119 20.61 30.61 -14.37
CA VAL A 119 20.69 32.06 -14.34
C VAL A 119 22.17 32.44 -14.33
N THR A 120 22.60 33.15 -15.37
CA THR A 120 23.99 33.58 -15.56
C THR A 120 24.05 34.93 -16.28
N PRO A 121 24.99 35.82 -15.92
CA PRO A 121 25.90 35.71 -14.77
C PRO A 121 25.20 36.06 -13.45
N VAL A 122 25.58 35.39 -12.35
CA VAL A 122 25.26 35.77 -10.97
C VAL A 122 26.53 35.99 -10.16
N ALA A 123 26.46 36.90 -9.20
CA ALA A 123 27.53 37.21 -8.24
C ALA A 123 27.02 37.11 -6.80
N ASN A 124 27.93 36.98 -5.84
CA ASN A 124 27.58 36.95 -4.41
C ASN A 124 26.79 38.21 -4.03
N GLY A 125 25.74 38.01 -3.24
CA GLY A 125 24.78 39.05 -2.86
C GLY A 125 23.64 39.25 -3.86
N ASN A 126 23.68 38.63 -5.05
CA ASN A 126 22.54 38.67 -5.94
C ASN A 126 21.34 37.90 -5.35
N THR A 127 20.15 38.49 -5.42
CA THR A 127 18.91 37.91 -4.93
C THR A 127 18.09 37.35 -6.08
N LEU A 128 17.59 36.14 -5.92
CA LEU A 128 16.65 35.47 -6.81
C LEU A 128 15.34 35.32 -6.06
N ALA A 129 14.34 36.11 -6.44
CA ALA A 129 12.96 35.88 -6.03
C ALA A 129 12.30 35.00 -7.10
N TYR A 130 11.79 33.82 -6.77
CA TYR A 130 11.26 32.88 -7.76
C TYR A 130 10.04 32.09 -7.28
N SER A 131 9.23 31.63 -8.22
CA SER A 131 8.08 30.73 -8.01
C SER A 131 7.92 29.83 -9.23
N PHE A 132 7.04 28.84 -9.18
CA PHE A 132 6.84 27.86 -10.23
C PHE A 132 5.37 27.74 -10.60
N THR A 133 5.07 27.57 -11.89
CA THR A 133 3.81 26.99 -12.36
C THR A 133 4.11 25.60 -12.90
N TYR A 134 3.40 24.57 -12.47
CA TYR A 134 3.68 23.20 -12.91
C TYR A 134 2.39 22.40 -13.05
N ASN A 135 2.40 21.33 -13.83
CA ASN A 135 1.23 20.46 -13.97
C ASN A 135 1.24 19.28 -13.00
N LYS A 136 0.05 18.76 -12.72
CA LYS A 136 -0.13 17.39 -12.22
C LYS A 136 -1.21 16.74 -13.09
N GLY A 137 -0.79 16.00 -14.11
CA GLY A 137 -1.70 15.63 -15.19
C GLY A 137 -2.09 16.86 -16.01
N THR A 138 -3.38 17.16 -16.14
CA THR A 138 -3.90 18.26 -16.97
C THR A 138 -3.93 19.63 -16.28
N PRO A 139 -4.32 19.76 -15.00
CA PRO A 139 -4.34 21.08 -14.32
C PRO A 139 -2.94 21.62 -14.02
N ALA A 140 -2.82 22.96 -14.04
CA ALA A 140 -1.63 23.70 -13.62
C ALA A 140 -1.81 24.27 -12.20
N TYR A 141 -0.72 24.33 -11.45
CA TYR A 141 -0.66 24.77 -10.05
C TYR A 141 0.49 25.75 -9.87
N ASP A 142 0.27 26.75 -9.02
CA ASP A 142 1.28 27.73 -8.66
C ASP A 142 1.89 27.39 -7.30
N SER A 143 3.21 27.51 -7.20
CA SER A 143 3.93 27.40 -5.94
C SER A 143 3.83 28.68 -5.12
N ALA A 144 4.19 28.60 -3.83
CA ALA A 144 4.58 29.79 -3.08
C ALA A 144 5.81 30.49 -3.71
N SER A 145 6.01 31.77 -3.39
CA SER A 145 7.22 32.50 -3.78
C SER A 145 8.38 32.22 -2.81
N PHE A 146 9.56 32.05 -3.38
CA PHE A 146 10.81 31.75 -2.72
C PHE A 146 11.83 32.86 -2.97
N ASN A 147 12.79 33.01 -2.05
CA ASN A 147 13.91 33.93 -2.21
C ASN A 147 15.22 33.19 -1.92
N PHE A 148 16.23 33.44 -2.73
CA PHE A 148 17.58 32.90 -2.55
C PHE A 148 18.61 33.98 -2.80
N THR A 149 19.60 34.11 -1.92
CA THR A 149 20.73 35.02 -2.11
C THR A 149 21.98 34.22 -2.40
N VAL A 150 22.57 34.46 -3.57
CA VAL A 150 23.80 33.82 -4.02
C VAL A 150 24.91 34.13 -3.00
N GLY A 151 25.49 33.09 -2.40
CA GLY A 151 26.58 33.22 -1.43
C GLY A 151 26.18 33.16 0.05
N GLN A 152 24.91 32.92 0.41
CA GLN A 152 24.54 32.52 1.78
C GLN A 152 24.41 30.98 1.90
N SER A 153 25.06 30.40 2.90
CA SER A 153 24.86 29.00 3.34
C SER A 153 23.93 28.97 4.56
N THR A 154 22.89 28.14 4.54
CA THR A 154 22.10 27.80 5.74
C THR A 154 22.65 26.49 6.30
N GLY A 155 23.45 26.58 7.37
CA GLY A 155 24.01 25.44 8.08
C GLY A 155 23.72 25.54 9.58
N GLY A 156 23.12 24.50 10.15
CA GLY A 156 22.85 24.37 11.57
C GLY A 156 23.84 23.45 12.29
N GLY A 157 23.97 23.62 13.61
CA GLY A 157 24.57 22.64 14.52
C GLY A 157 25.03 23.23 15.85
N GLY A 158 24.59 22.63 16.97
CA GLY A 158 25.24 22.71 18.29
C GLY A 158 24.43 23.42 19.39
N GLY A 159 24.00 22.66 20.40
CA GLY A 159 23.24 23.18 21.54
C GLY A 159 24.05 24.10 22.46
N GLY A 160 23.43 25.20 22.87
CA GLY A 160 23.92 26.10 23.91
C GLY A 160 23.65 27.58 23.64
N GLY A 161 22.37 28.01 23.67
CA GLY A 161 21.96 29.42 23.85
C GLY A 161 22.67 30.51 23.02
N GLY A 162 23.18 30.16 21.84
CA GLY A 162 23.96 31.06 21.01
C GLY A 162 23.97 30.64 19.54
N ASP A 163 24.15 31.62 18.66
CA ASP A 163 24.35 31.41 17.23
C ASP A 163 25.83 31.13 16.94
N SER A 164 26.12 30.26 15.99
CA SER A 164 27.48 30.05 15.50
C SER A 164 27.49 29.58 14.06
N GLY A 165 28.32 30.21 13.24
CA GLY A 165 28.51 29.87 11.83
C GLY A 165 29.99 29.83 11.44
N SER A 166 30.27 29.45 10.20
CA SER A 166 31.63 29.36 9.64
C SER A 166 31.73 30.05 8.29
N GLY A 167 32.85 30.70 8.02
CA GLY A 167 33.24 31.24 6.72
C GLY A 167 34.62 30.73 6.30
N SER A 168 35.07 31.10 5.09
CA SER A 168 36.40 30.71 4.61
C SER A 168 37.48 31.33 5.49
N GLY A 169 38.16 30.51 6.29
CA GLY A 169 39.24 30.94 7.18
C GLY A 169 38.80 31.47 8.56
N TYR A 170 37.53 31.33 8.95
CA TYR A 170 37.04 31.75 10.27
C TYR A 170 35.75 31.06 10.72
N THR A 171 35.48 31.13 12.02
CA THR A 171 34.18 30.82 12.64
C THR A 171 33.70 32.03 13.41
N TYR A 172 32.39 32.19 13.59
CA TYR A 172 31.80 33.36 14.24
C TYR A 172 30.53 32.97 15.01
N GLY A 173 30.04 33.85 15.86
CA GLY A 173 28.77 33.61 16.55
C GLY A 173 28.43 34.63 17.63
N VAL A 174 27.33 34.36 18.32
CA VAL A 174 26.83 35.14 19.47
C VAL A 174 26.52 34.18 20.61
N SER A 175 27.11 34.39 21.78
CA SER A 175 26.78 33.64 23.01
C SER A 175 26.09 34.55 24.02
N VAL A 176 24.99 34.13 24.64
CA VAL A 176 24.24 34.94 25.62
C VAL A 176 24.44 34.42 27.03
N SER A 177 24.75 35.32 27.97
CA SER A 177 24.79 35.03 29.40
C SER A 177 24.13 36.17 30.18
N GLY A 178 23.02 35.89 30.85
CA GLY A 178 22.22 36.91 31.52
C GLY A 178 21.71 37.98 30.55
N ASN A 179 22.00 39.25 30.84
CA ASN A 179 21.58 40.41 30.04
C ASN A 179 22.67 40.87 29.06
N THR A 180 23.59 39.98 28.67
CA THR A 180 24.74 40.30 27.82
C THR A 180 24.88 39.26 26.69
N ALA A 181 24.92 39.74 25.45
CA ALA A 181 25.29 38.95 24.27
C ALA A 181 26.75 39.22 23.91
N THR A 182 27.58 38.20 23.89
CA THR A 182 28.97 38.28 23.43
C THR A 182 29.04 37.87 21.98
N VAL A 183 29.32 38.82 21.09
CA VAL A 183 29.57 38.58 19.67
C VAL A 183 31.04 38.23 19.51
N TRP A 184 31.35 37.12 18.84
CA TRP A 184 32.72 36.62 18.74
C TRP A 184 33.07 36.17 17.31
N PHE A 185 34.36 36.27 16.98
CA PHE A 185 34.96 35.91 15.70
C PHE A 185 36.29 35.19 15.93
N LYS A 186 36.42 33.98 15.42
CA LYS A 186 37.57 33.09 15.60
C LYS A 186 38.21 32.76 14.26
N PRO A 187 39.36 33.37 13.93
CA PRO A 187 40.07 33.08 12.69
C PRO A 187 40.81 31.74 12.75
N THR A 188 41.08 31.14 11.59
CA THR A 188 41.95 29.95 11.48
C THR A 188 43.44 30.31 11.34
N GLY A 189 43.77 31.59 11.22
CA GLY A 189 45.14 32.11 11.13
C GLY A 189 45.31 33.45 11.83
N SER A 190 46.53 34.00 11.84
CA SER A 190 46.82 35.27 12.51
C SER A 190 46.25 36.47 11.75
N LEU A 191 45.46 37.28 12.45
CA LEU A 191 44.90 38.53 11.92
C LEU A 191 45.53 39.73 12.61
N SER A 192 45.64 40.84 11.87
CA SER A 192 46.04 42.14 12.45
C SER A 192 44.90 42.73 13.29
N PHE A 193 43.65 42.55 12.84
CA PHE A 193 42.47 43.00 13.56
C PHE A 193 41.16 42.38 13.09
N VAL A 194 40.11 42.54 13.91
CA VAL A 194 38.71 42.31 13.57
C VAL A 194 37.87 43.47 14.14
N ASP A 195 37.10 44.12 13.29
CA ASP A 195 36.02 45.03 13.65
C ASP A 195 34.67 44.30 13.53
N VAL A 196 33.76 44.55 14.47
CA VAL A 196 32.36 44.12 14.38
C VAL A 196 31.47 45.32 14.13
N HIS A 197 30.55 45.17 13.20
CA HIS A 197 29.52 46.13 12.88
C HIS A 197 28.18 45.52 13.28
N TYR A 198 27.36 46.22 14.07
CA TYR A 198 26.06 45.68 14.48
C TYR A 198 24.97 46.72 14.71
N THR A 199 23.71 46.30 14.61
CA THR A 199 22.52 47.01 15.08
C THR A 199 21.75 46.14 16.07
N LEU A 200 21.23 46.74 17.14
CA LEU A 200 20.32 46.08 18.08
C LEU A 200 18.91 46.61 17.85
N ASN A 201 17.95 45.72 17.57
CA ASN A 201 16.56 46.02 17.24
C ASN A 201 16.39 47.05 16.10
N GLY A 202 17.28 47.03 15.11
CA GLY A 202 17.26 48.00 14.01
C GLY A 202 17.65 49.43 14.40
N GLY A 203 18.24 49.62 15.59
CA GLY A 203 18.78 50.91 16.04
C GLY A 203 20.04 51.34 15.28
N ALA A 204 20.69 52.41 15.75
CA ALA A 204 21.89 52.95 15.12
C ALA A 204 23.04 51.94 15.08
N GLN A 205 23.68 51.83 13.91
CA GLN A 205 24.83 50.95 13.70
C GLN A 205 26.01 51.34 14.60
N GLN A 206 26.58 50.36 15.28
CA GLN A 206 27.80 50.45 16.04
C GLN A 206 28.94 49.77 15.28
N ASN A 207 30.12 50.38 15.26
CA ASN A 207 31.33 49.84 14.62
C ASN A 207 32.43 49.79 15.67
N LEU A 208 32.82 48.59 16.10
CA LEU A 208 33.71 48.40 17.24
C LEU A 208 34.89 47.48 16.90
N ARG A 209 36.09 47.89 17.30
CA ARG A 209 37.28 47.02 17.32
C ARG A 209 37.10 45.95 18.38
N MET A 210 37.14 44.69 17.96
CA MET A 210 36.96 43.55 18.86
C MET A 210 38.22 43.27 19.68
N THR A 211 38.06 42.78 20.91
CA THR A 211 39.18 42.45 21.81
C THR A 211 39.64 41.02 21.57
N ASN A 212 40.96 40.79 21.43
CA ASN A 212 41.50 39.45 21.29
C ASN A 212 41.54 38.72 22.64
N ASN A 213 40.69 37.71 22.81
CA ASN A 213 40.74 36.78 23.92
C ASN A 213 41.65 35.59 23.55
N THR A 214 42.91 35.68 23.99
CA THR A 214 43.94 34.68 23.70
C THR A 214 43.64 33.30 24.30
N GLY A 215 42.90 33.23 25.41
CA GLY A 215 42.50 31.97 26.05
C GLY A 215 41.45 31.19 25.24
N ALA A 216 40.53 31.89 24.58
CA ALA A 216 39.51 31.28 23.70
C ALA A 216 39.93 31.23 22.23
N ALA A 217 41.10 31.81 21.89
CA ALA A 217 41.62 31.99 20.54
C ALA A 217 40.61 32.69 19.61
N ARG A 218 39.94 33.75 20.09
CA ARG A 218 38.92 34.50 19.34
C ARG A 218 38.91 35.97 19.69
N TYR A 219 38.44 36.80 18.78
CA TYR A 219 38.09 38.20 19.00
C TYR A 219 36.65 38.28 19.51
N GLU A 220 36.36 39.07 20.53
CA GLU A 220 35.00 39.19 21.09
C GLU A 220 34.68 40.61 21.58
N THR A 221 33.39 40.94 21.57
CA THR A 221 32.81 42.17 22.10
C THR A 221 31.47 41.87 22.77
N ASN A 222 31.21 42.49 23.92
CA ASN A 222 29.94 42.37 24.63
C ASN A 222 28.95 43.44 24.17
N VAL A 223 27.70 43.01 23.94
CA VAL A 223 26.52 43.85 23.70
C VAL A 223 25.61 43.69 24.91
N SER A 224 25.43 44.76 25.67
CA SER A 224 24.64 44.77 26.91
C SER A 224 24.03 46.17 27.13
N PRO A 225 22.80 46.28 27.66
CA PRO A 225 21.89 45.19 28.00
C PRO A 225 21.19 44.55 26.78
N VAL A 226 20.90 43.24 26.84
CA VAL A 226 20.05 42.53 25.85
C VAL A 226 19.00 41.64 26.53
N ALA A 227 17.75 41.73 26.07
CA ALA A 227 16.62 40.95 26.58
C ALA A 227 16.08 39.96 25.54
N THR A 228 15.29 38.97 25.98
CA THR A 228 14.61 38.02 25.08
C THR A 228 13.73 38.76 24.07
N GLY A 229 13.78 38.35 22.80
CA GLY A 229 13.15 39.00 21.66
C GLY A 229 14.00 40.08 20.99
N ASN A 230 15.14 40.50 21.56
CA ASN A 230 16.00 41.47 20.90
C ASN A 230 16.73 40.85 19.69
N VAL A 231 16.74 41.56 18.57
CA VAL A 231 17.36 41.14 17.30
C VAL A 231 18.67 41.89 17.11
N LEU A 232 19.77 41.15 17.02
CA LEU A 232 21.10 41.64 16.76
C LEU A 232 21.50 41.32 15.32
N ASN A 233 21.60 42.34 14.46
CA ASN A 233 22.16 42.16 13.11
C ASN A 233 23.62 42.57 13.13
N TYR A 234 24.52 41.74 12.61
CA TYR A 234 25.97 41.99 12.71
C TYR A 234 26.77 41.42 11.54
N TRP A 235 27.97 41.96 11.30
CA TRP A 235 28.99 41.45 10.39
C TRP A 235 30.37 41.90 10.86
N TYR A 236 31.43 41.40 10.23
CA TYR A 236 32.80 41.70 10.60
C TYR A 236 33.60 42.24 9.44
N THR A 237 34.56 43.10 9.75
CA THR A 237 35.64 43.51 8.85
C THR A 237 36.96 43.10 9.47
N PHE A 238 37.76 42.31 8.77
CA PHE A 238 39.03 41.81 9.31
C PHE A 238 40.18 41.91 8.31
N SER A 239 41.40 41.91 8.81
CA SER A 239 42.62 42.06 7.99
C SER A 239 43.68 41.05 8.38
N THR A 240 44.30 40.41 7.38
CA THR A 240 45.53 39.62 7.54
C THR A 240 46.75 40.55 7.52
N ASN A 241 47.86 40.13 8.13
CA ASN A 241 49.11 40.91 8.19
C ASN A 241 49.65 41.22 6.77
N GLY A 242 49.22 42.32 6.14
CA GLY A 242 49.69 42.70 4.80
C GLY A 242 48.70 43.33 3.80
N ALA A 243 47.61 43.96 4.26
CA ALA A 243 46.84 45.00 3.52
C ALA A 243 45.70 44.57 2.57
N THR A 244 44.83 43.64 2.97
CA THR A 244 43.48 43.57 2.39
C THR A 244 42.43 43.37 3.49
N GLN A 245 41.56 44.37 3.66
CA GLN A 245 40.40 44.26 4.55
C GLN A 245 39.33 43.41 3.86
N THR A 246 38.73 42.49 4.60
CA THR A 246 37.69 41.58 4.13
C THR A 246 36.46 41.74 5.00
N ASP A 247 35.32 42.00 4.36
CA ASP A 247 34.02 42.04 5.02
C ASP A 247 33.36 40.66 4.95
N THR A 248 32.71 40.26 6.04
CA THR A 248 31.86 39.07 6.06
C THR A 248 30.46 39.40 5.56
N PRO A 249 29.66 38.39 5.17
CA PRO A 249 28.21 38.54 5.06
C PRO A 249 27.58 39.10 6.35
N HIS A 250 26.37 39.65 6.21
CA HIS A 250 25.54 40.07 7.33
C HIS A 250 24.80 38.89 7.95
N TYR A 251 24.74 38.88 9.27
CA TYR A 251 24.16 37.86 10.13
C TYR A 251 23.09 38.48 11.04
N SER A 252 22.17 37.66 11.55
CA SER A 252 21.09 38.10 12.44
C SER A 252 20.81 37.06 13.53
N PHE A 253 20.73 37.50 14.77
CA PHE A 253 20.47 36.65 15.94
C PHE A 253 19.36 37.25 16.82
N THR A 254 18.37 36.43 17.22
CA THR A 254 17.33 36.84 18.17
C THR A 254 17.57 36.23 19.54
N VAL A 255 17.80 37.08 20.55
CA VAL A 255 18.01 36.68 21.94
C VAL A 255 16.78 35.91 22.44
N GLY A 256 16.93 34.66 22.88
CA GLY A 256 15.83 33.85 23.42
C GLY A 256 14.77 33.38 22.40
N GLY A 257 14.97 33.57 21.10
CA GLY A 257 14.04 33.19 20.02
C GLY A 257 14.17 31.75 19.51
N GLY A 258 14.40 30.77 20.39
CA GLY A 258 14.52 29.36 20.00
C GLY A 258 13.17 28.73 19.68
N THR A 259 12.80 28.63 18.40
CA THR A 259 11.91 27.54 17.97
C THR A 259 12.72 26.25 18.07
N THR A 260 12.33 25.35 18.96
CA THR A 260 12.90 24.00 18.99
C THR A 260 12.42 23.27 17.74
N ASN A 261 13.22 23.24 16.67
CA ASN A 261 13.06 22.21 15.65
C ASN A 261 13.67 20.92 16.23
N PRO A 262 12.87 19.93 16.67
CA PRO A 262 13.38 18.67 17.14
C PRO A 262 14.10 18.01 15.94
N GLY A 263 15.43 18.06 15.91
CA GLY A 263 16.23 17.59 14.77
C GLY A 263 15.75 16.21 14.29
N THR A 264 15.78 15.95 12.98
CA THR A 264 15.27 14.68 12.44
C THR A 264 16.21 13.54 12.77
N VAL A 265 15.67 12.41 13.21
CA VAL A 265 16.42 11.17 13.43
C VAL A 265 16.96 10.66 12.09
N ALA A 266 18.21 10.18 12.08
CA ALA A 266 18.83 9.65 10.88
C ALA A 266 18.11 8.36 10.41
N THR A 267 17.84 8.29 9.11
CA THR A 267 17.23 7.13 8.45
C THR A 267 18.04 5.86 8.75
N PRO A 268 17.41 4.76 9.17
CA PRO A 268 18.09 3.50 9.40
C PRO A 268 18.84 3.00 8.16
N THR A 269 19.94 2.27 8.38
CA THR A 269 20.71 1.57 7.36
C THR A 269 20.71 0.08 7.66
N PHE A 270 20.77 -0.73 6.59
CA PHE A 270 20.79 -2.19 6.68
C PHE A 270 22.18 -2.75 6.34
N SER A 271 22.62 -3.77 7.07
CA SER A 271 23.87 -4.50 6.79
C SER A 271 23.67 -6.02 6.99
N PRO A 272 23.88 -6.85 5.95
CA PRO A 272 24.37 -6.49 4.63
C PRO A 272 23.34 -5.64 3.86
N ALA A 273 23.79 -4.86 2.87
CA ALA A 273 22.92 -3.96 2.12
C ALA A 273 21.79 -4.74 1.39
N PRO A 274 20.67 -4.10 1.04
CA PRO A 274 19.64 -4.74 0.22
C PRO A 274 20.22 -5.26 -1.09
N GLY A 275 19.82 -6.45 -1.52
CA GLY A 275 20.40 -7.09 -2.70
C GLY A 275 20.01 -8.57 -2.86
N THR A 276 20.64 -9.21 -3.85
CA THR A 276 20.46 -10.63 -4.16
C THR A 276 21.55 -11.47 -3.51
N TYR A 277 21.14 -12.55 -2.83
CA TYR A 277 22.01 -13.44 -2.06
C TYR A 277 21.73 -14.91 -2.39
N SER A 278 22.75 -15.76 -2.41
CA SER A 278 22.58 -17.19 -2.67
C SER A 278 22.22 -18.02 -1.43
N SER A 279 22.14 -17.39 -0.26
CA SER A 279 21.82 -18.04 1.02
C SER A 279 21.18 -17.04 1.98
N ALA A 280 20.59 -17.55 3.06
CA ALA A 280 19.97 -16.76 4.11
C ALA A 280 20.92 -15.67 4.65
N GLN A 281 20.40 -14.47 4.86
CA GLN A 281 21.17 -13.34 5.43
C GLN A 281 20.72 -13.05 6.86
N ASN A 282 21.64 -12.60 7.70
CA ASN A 282 21.31 -12.04 9.02
C ASN A 282 21.51 -10.53 8.94
N VAL A 283 20.41 -9.79 8.77
CA VAL A 283 20.43 -8.34 8.54
C VAL A 283 20.42 -7.59 9.85
N THR A 284 21.43 -6.75 10.05
CA THR A 284 21.51 -5.78 11.14
C THR A 284 20.98 -4.43 10.68
N ILE A 285 20.28 -3.72 11.57
CA ILE A 285 19.79 -2.37 11.35
C ILE A 285 20.52 -1.41 12.28
N SER A 286 20.97 -0.27 11.77
CA SER A 286 21.60 0.78 12.57
C SER A 286 21.12 2.17 12.18
N THR A 287 21.30 3.15 13.06
CA THR A 287 21.06 4.57 12.77
C THR A 287 22.20 5.39 13.33
N ALA A 288 22.56 6.48 12.64
CA ALA A 288 23.59 7.40 13.11
C ALA A 288 23.13 8.22 14.34
N THR A 289 21.82 8.29 14.62
CA THR A 289 21.30 8.99 15.80
C THR A 289 21.43 8.12 17.04
N SER A 290 22.49 8.35 17.82
CA SER A 290 22.71 7.66 19.09
C SER A 290 21.51 7.75 20.04
N GLY A 291 21.11 6.62 20.61
CA GLY A 291 19.97 6.51 21.53
C GLY A 291 18.58 6.54 20.88
N ALA A 292 18.49 6.52 19.55
CA ALA A 292 17.20 6.35 18.86
C ALA A 292 16.72 4.89 18.92
N THR A 293 15.41 4.70 19.03
CA THR A 293 14.74 3.40 18.96
C THR A 293 14.38 3.10 17.51
N ILE A 294 14.83 1.96 16.98
CA ILE A 294 14.48 1.52 15.62
C ILE A 294 13.26 0.61 15.67
N LYS A 295 12.25 0.93 14.87
CA LYS A 295 11.05 0.13 14.60
C LYS A 295 11.15 -0.45 13.19
N TYR A 296 10.77 -1.71 13.02
CA TYR A 296 10.89 -2.38 11.72
C TYR A 296 9.72 -3.32 11.42
N THR A 297 9.58 -3.64 10.14
CA THR A 297 8.64 -4.62 9.59
C THR A 297 9.37 -5.52 8.60
N THR A 298 8.91 -6.77 8.46
CA THR A 298 9.51 -7.77 7.56
C THR A 298 8.59 -8.19 6.42
N ASP A 299 7.37 -7.67 6.41
CA ASP A 299 6.28 -7.93 5.47
C ASP A 299 6.13 -6.82 4.42
N GLY A 300 7.02 -5.81 4.43
CA GLY A 300 6.97 -4.66 3.54
C GLY A 300 5.96 -3.58 3.92
N SER A 301 5.19 -3.75 5.01
CA SER A 301 4.30 -2.71 5.55
C SER A 301 5.11 -1.52 6.12
N THR A 302 4.53 -0.33 6.16
CA THR A 302 5.21 0.84 6.72
C THR A 302 5.31 0.73 8.25
N PRO A 303 6.51 0.78 8.85
CA PRO A 303 6.65 0.69 10.30
C PRO A 303 6.04 1.89 11.01
N THR A 304 5.23 1.63 12.03
CA THR A 304 4.70 2.59 13.01
C THR A 304 5.36 2.42 14.39
N SER A 305 5.03 3.28 15.35
CA SER A 305 5.49 3.17 16.74
C SER A 305 5.09 1.86 17.43
N SER A 306 4.02 1.19 16.98
CA SER A 306 3.57 -0.11 17.47
C SER A 306 4.29 -1.31 16.83
N SER A 307 5.15 -1.08 15.84
CA SER A 307 5.91 -2.16 15.18
C SER A 307 6.96 -2.77 16.10
N ALA A 308 7.51 -3.92 15.68
CA ALA A 308 8.58 -4.60 16.39
C ALA A 308 9.78 -3.66 16.60
N THR A 309 10.29 -3.62 17.83
CA THR A 309 11.52 -2.91 18.16
C THR A 309 12.73 -3.76 17.76
N TYR A 310 13.66 -3.19 17.02
CA TYR A 310 14.89 -3.88 16.64
C TYR A 310 15.77 -4.13 17.87
N ALA A 311 16.03 -5.41 18.17
CA ALA A 311 16.82 -5.85 19.33
C ALA A 311 18.00 -6.78 18.97
N GLY A 312 18.13 -7.17 17.71
CA GLY A 312 19.16 -8.09 17.22
C GLY A 312 18.99 -8.37 15.73
N ALA A 313 19.98 -9.04 15.13
CA ALA A 313 19.97 -9.32 13.69
C ALA A 313 18.69 -10.06 13.25
N ILE A 314 18.12 -9.64 12.13
CA ILE A 314 16.92 -10.21 11.53
C ILE A 314 17.33 -11.30 10.55
N SER A 315 16.86 -12.52 10.76
CA SER A 315 17.09 -13.61 9.81
C SER A 315 16.20 -13.48 8.58
N VAL A 316 16.84 -13.31 7.42
CA VAL A 316 16.25 -13.25 6.09
C VAL A 316 16.60 -14.54 5.35
N ALA A 317 15.90 -15.62 5.70
CA ALA A 317 16.04 -16.91 5.04
C ALA A 317 15.24 -17.00 3.71
N SER A 318 14.31 -16.07 3.52
CA SER A 318 13.41 -15.97 2.37
C SER A 318 13.42 -14.58 1.77
N SER A 319 13.18 -14.49 0.44
CA SER A 319 13.08 -13.20 -0.24
C SER A 319 11.98 -12.35 0.41
N LYS A 320 12.31 -11.14 0.87
CA LYS A 320 11.38 -10.22 1.53
C LYS A 320 11.87 -8.77 1.51
N THR A 321 10.97 -7.86 1.86
CA THR A 321 11.27 -6.44 2.01
C THR A 321 11.28 -6.08 3.50
N LEU A 322 12.41 -5.58 3.98
CA LEU A 322 12.51 -4.96 5.30
C LEU A 322 12.22 -3.47 5.18
N LYS A 323 11.40 -2.93 6.08
CA LYS A 323 11.26 -1.49 6.27
C LYS A 323 11.60 -1.10 7.69
N ALA A 324 12.23 0.05 7.90
CA ALA A 324 12.61 0.53 9.23
C ALA A 324 12.48 2.05 9.38
N ILE A 325 12.09 2.50 10.57
CA ILE A 325 12.07 3.91 10.99
C ILE A 325 12.79 4.02 12.34
N ALA A 326 13.50 5.11 12.58
CA ALA A 326 14.13 5.41 13.86
C ALA A 326 13.43 6.60 14.53
N GLN A 327 13.18 6.46 15.83
CA GLN A 327 12.44 7.43 16.64
C GLN A 327 13.26 7.83 17.86
N LYS A 328 13.21 9.09 18.26
CA LYS A 328 13.85 9.57 19.49
C LYS A 328 13.03 10.70 20.09
N SER A 329 12.77 10.63 21.40
CA SER A 329 11.99 11.64 22.10
C SER A 329 12.61 13.04 21.92
N GLY A 330 11.79 14.02 21.56
CA GLY A 330 12.25 15.38 21.26
C GLY A 330 12.97 15.53 19.91
N MET A 331 12.83 14.55 19.01
CA MET A 331 13.32 14.57 17.62
C MET A 331 12.16 14.23 16.66
N THR A 332 12.20 14.76 15.44
CA THR A 332 11.29 14.30 14.38
C THR A 332 11.71 12.90 13.93
N ASP A 333 10.77 11.98 13.74
CA ASP A 333 11.06 10.61 13.27
C ASP A 333 11.82 10.60 11.93
N SER A 334 12.63 9.56 11.71
CA SER A 334 13.37 9.43 10.46
C SER A 334 12.46 9.19 9.25
N ALA A 335 13.01 9.31 8.05
CA ALA A 335 12.37 8.69 6.88
C ALA A 335 12.36 7.16 7.03
N VAL A 336 11.47 6.49 6.29
CA VAL A 336 11.41 5.02 6.24
C VAL A 336 12.52 4.50 5.34
N ALA A 337 13.44 3.73 5.91
CA ALA A 337 14.39 2.93 5.15
C ALA A 337 13.66 1.71 4.55
N THR A 338 13.90 1.40 3.28
CA THR A 338 13.35 0.20 2.61
C THR A 338 14.48 -0.62 2.01
N GLY A 339 14.48 -1.92 2.28
CA GLY A 339 15.50 -2.86 1.79
C GLY A 339 14.88 -4.14 1.26
N SER A 340 14.98 -4.35 -0.04
CA SER A 340 14.60 -5.61 -0.70
C SER A 340 15.75 -6.62 -0.65
N TYR A 341 15.50 -7.79 -0.08
CA TYR A 341 16.43 -8.91 -0.05
C TYR A 341 15.86 -10.03 -0.89
N THR A 342 16.60 -10.43 -1.92
CA THR A 342 16.24 -11.56 -2.77
C THR A 342 17.15 -12.73 -2.46
N ILE A 343 16.60 -13.81 -1.93
CA ILE A 343 17.35 -15.05 -1.70
C ILE A 343 17.20 -15.91 -2.96
N GLN A 344 18.30 -16.26 -3.63
CA GLN A 344 18.34 -17.10 -4.83
C GLN A 344 19.26 -18.29 -4.57
N THR A 345 18.75 -19.31 -3.89
CA THR A 345 19.49 -20.55 -3.59
C THR A 345 19.78 -21.40 -4.84
N GLY A 346 19.23 -21.02 -6.00
CA GLY A 346 19.35 -21.78 -7.25
C GLY A 346 18.39 -22.97 -7.30
N GLY A 347 18.31 -23.59 -8.49
CA GLY A 347 17.44 -24.73 -8.78
C GLY A 347 16.28 -24.37 -9.73
N THR A 348 15.69 -25.40 -10.32
CA THR A 348 14.48 -25.26 -11.13
C THR A 348 13.42 -26.15 -10.50
N TRP A 349 12.21 -25.61 -10.30
CA TRP A 349 11.10 -26.42 -9.81
C TRP A 349 10.87 -27.60 -10.75
N ASN A 350 10.72 -28.80 -10.19
CA ASN A 350 10.57 -30.05 -10.95
C ASN A 350 9.11 -30.31 -11.36
N GLY A 351 8.18 -29.40 -11.06
CA GLY A 351 6.75 -29.56 -11.34
C GLY A 351 6.00 -30.38 -10.29
N MET A 352 6.66 -30.73 -9.18
CA MET A 352 6.07 -31.51 -8.08
C MET A 352 6.09 -30.70 -6.78
N THR A 353 5.06 -30.84 -5.94
CA THR A 353 4.98 -30.17 -4.64
C THR A 353 4.65 -31.18 -3.55
N THR A 354 5.42 -31.13 -2.46
CA THR A 354 5.21 -32.00 -1.31
C THR A 354 4.26 -31.36 -0.30
N PHE A 355 3.19 -32.05 0.04
CA PHE A 355 2.25 -31.67 1.09
C PHE A 355 2.59 -32.44 2.36
N ASN A 356 2.84 -31.72 3.44
CA ASN A 356 3.04 -32.25 4.78
C ASN A 356 1.83 -31.92 5.65
N MET A 357 1.39 -32.89 6.44
CA MET A 357 0.30 -32.73 7.38
C MET A 357 0.82 -32.95 8.79
N VAL A 358 0.59 -31.98 9.67
CA VAL A 358 1.10 -31.96 11.04
C VAL A 358 -0.06 -31.98 12.03
N ASN A 359 -0.04 -32.95 12.94
CA ASN A 359 -0.96 -33.00 14.06
C ASN A 359 -0.46 -32.08 15.19
N GLN A 360 -1.15 -30.96 15.40
CA GLN A 360 -0.96 -30.08 16.55
C GLN A 360 -2.25 -29.96 17.38
N THR A 361 -3.02 -31.05 17.44
CA THR A 361 -4.21 -31.14 18.30
C THR A 361 -3.85 -31.33 19.79
N ASN A 362 -2.56 -31.28 20.14
CA ASN A 362 -2.02 -31.33 21.50
C ASN A 362 -2.54 -32.53 22.32
N GLY A 363 -2.61 -33.70 21.68
CA GLY A 363 -3.04 -34.95 22.31
C GLY A 363 -4.56 -35.15 22.35
N ARG A 364 -5.36 -34.19 21.87
CA ARG A 364 -6.81 -34.35 21.75
C ARG A 364 -7.17 -35.49 20.78
N TRP A 365 -6.48 -35.55 19.64
CA TRP A 365 -6.69 -36.58 18.62
C TRP A 365 -5.36 -37.25 18.28
N PRO A 366 -5.22 -38.58 18.43
CA PRO A 366 -4.04 -39.29 17.96
C PRO A 366 -3.98 -39.28 16.42
N ASP A 367 -2.81 -39.50 15.84
CA ASP A 367 -2.62 -39.51 14.37
C ASP A 367 -3.52 -40.51 13.63
N SER A 368 -3.95 -41.58 14.30
CA SER A 368 -4.91 -42.56 13.77
C SER A 368 -6.35 -42.04 13.65
N GLN A 369 -6.64 -40.86 14.21
CA GLN A 369 -7.94 -40.20 14.20
C GLN A 369 -7.89 -38.79 13.58
N VAL A 370 -6.78 -38.44 12.93
CA VAL A 370 -6.66 -37.22 12.13
C VAL A 370 -6.57 -37.64 10.67
N TYR A 371 -7.57 -37.25 9.88
CA TYR A 371 -7.78 -37.67 8.51
C TYR A 371 -7.50 -36.54 7.54
N TRP A 372 -6.92 -36.86 6.39
CA TRP A 372 -6.72 -35.93 5.29
C TRP A 372 -7.02 -36.57 3.94
N SER A 373 -7.39 -35.76 2.95
CA SER A 373 -7.53 -36.17 1.54
C SER A 373 -7.24 -34.99 0.62
N ILE A 374 -6.72 -35.23 -0.58
CA ILE A 374 -6.61 -34.22 -1.63
C ILE A 374 -7.49 -34.66 -2.80
N ILE A 375 -8.41 -33.79 -3.20
CA ILE A 375 -9.29 -33.99 -4.34
C ILE A 375 -9.27 -32.76 -5.24
N GLY A 376 -9.46 -32.93 -6.54
CA GLY A 376 -9.46 -31.81 -7.49
C GLY A 376 -9.73 -32.26 -8.91
N LYS A 377 -9.26 -31.51 -9.90
CA LYS A 377 -9.27 -31.87 -11.32
C LYS A 377 -7.85 -32.09 -11.81
N ASP A 378 -7.62 -33.16 -12.55
CA ASP A 378 -6.37 -33.36 -13.26
C ASP A 378 -6.25 -32.32 -14.40
N TRP A 379 -5.11 -31.61 -14.46
CA TRP A 379 -4.86 -30.61 -15.49
C TRP A 379 -4.87 -31.18 -16.91
N ALA A 380 -4.39 -32.41 -17.09
CA ALA A 380 -4.24 -33.00 -18.42
C ALA A 380 -5.59 -33.46 -18.99
N THR A 381 -6.48 -33.98 -18.13
CA THR A 381 -7.72 -34.64 -18.56
C THR A 381 -8.99 -33.85 -18.21
N GLY A 382 -8.90 -32.90 -17.28
CA GLY A 382 -10.06 -32.19 -16.72
C GLY A 382 -10.95 -33.05 -15.82
N GLN A 383 -10.64 -34.33 -15.62
CA GLN A 383 -11.42 -35.24 -14.79
C GLN A 383 -11.26 -34.94 -13.31
N PHE A 384 -12.33 -35.13 -12.53
CA PHE A 384 -12.21 -35.12 -11.08
C PHE A 384 -11.37 -36.31 -10.61
N VAL A 385 -10.41 -36.04 -9.73
CA VAL A 385 -9.44 -37.00 -9.21
C VAL A 385 -9.32 -36.91 -7.70
N HIS A 386 -9.00 -38.01 -7.05
CA HIS A 386 -8.42 -38.02 -5.71
C HIS A 386 -6.93 -38.39 -5.79
N VAL A 387 -6.15 -37.97 -4.80
CA VAL A 387 -4.72 -38.28 -4.71
C VAL A 387 -4.51 -39.53 -3.86
N ASP A 388 -3.70 -40.48 -4.34
CA ASP A 388 -3.27 -41.64 -3.53
C ASP A 388 -1.98 -41.37 -2.72
N LEU A 389 -1.58 -42.31 -1.85
CA LEU A 389 -0.37 -42.15 -1.02
C LEU A 389 0.95 -42.09 -1.83
N ASN A 390 0.95 -42.48 -3.10
CA ASN A 390 2.10 -42.37 -3.99
C ASN A 390 2.09 -41.05 -4.79
N GLY A 391 1.11 -40.18 -4.55
CA GLY A 391 0.96 -38.90 -5.25
C GLY A 391 0.32 -39.00 -6.64
N LYS A 392 -0.26 -40.16 -6.98
CA LYS A 392 -0.94 -40.34 -8.26
C LYS A 392 -2.33 -39.73 -8.21
N LEU A 393 -2.69 -39.04 -9.29
CA LEU A 393 -4.06 -38.55 -9.53
C LEU A 393 -4.92 -39.72 -10.05
N ILE A 394 -5.88 -40.17 -9.25
CA ILE A 394 -6.78 -41.28 -9.57
C ILE A 394 -8.15 -40.70 -9.97
N PRO A 395 -8.63 -40.93 -11.21
CA PRO A 395 -9.97 -40.52 -11.63
C PRO A 395 -11.04 -41.07 -10.70
N MET A 396 -11.93 -40.20 -10.24
CA MET A 396 -13.08 -40.59 -9.43
C MET A 396 -14.05 -41.43 -10.26
N SER A 397 -14.70 -42.40 -9.62
CA SER A 397 -15.72 -43.24 -10.22
C SER A 397 -16.91 -43.41 -9.28
N THR A 398 -18.11 -43.56 -9.82
CA THR A 398 -19.29 -43.89 -9.00
C THR A 398 -19.15 -45.26 -8.32
N ALA A 399 -18.29 -46.14 -8.85
CA ALA A 399 -17.91 -47.41 -8.23
C ALA A 399 -17.11 -47.24 -6.92
N ASP A 400 -16.55 -46.04 -6.67
CA ASP A 400 -15.83 -45.76 -5.43
C ASP A 400 -16.80 -45.57 -4.25
N ASN A 401 -18.08 -45.32 -4.52
CA ASN A 401 -19.11 -45.27 -3.49
C ASN A 401 -19.36 -46.69 -2.96
N GLY A 402 -19.17 -46.90 -1.65
CA GLY A 402 -19.37 -48.21 -1.02
C GLY A 402 -18.41 -48.48 0.13
N ALA A 403 -17.30 -47.75 0.19
CA ALA A 403 -16.28 -47.94 1.23
C ALA A 403 -16.72 -47.40 2.61
N LEU A 404 -17.59 -46.39 2.65
CA LEU A 404 -18.22 -45.88 3.88
C LEU A 404 -19.74 -45.95 3.74
N THR A 405 -20.46 -46.06 4.87
CA THR A 405 -21.93 -46.03 4.91
C THR A 405 -22.42 -45.19 6.09
N LYS A 406 -23.38 -44.30 5.86
CA LYS A 406 -24.07 -43.54 6.91
C LYS A 406 -25.51 -43.27 6.51
N GLY A 407 -26.45 -43.46 7.45
CA GLY A 407 -27.88 -43.28 7.17
C GLY A 407 -28.42 -44.15 6.03
N GLY A 408 -27.83 -45.32 5.79
CA GLY A 408 -28.20 -46.21 4.67
C GLY A 408 -27.69 -45.76 3.29
N VAL A 409 -26.90 -44.69 3.22
CA VAL A 409 -26.28 -44.20 1.98
C VAL A 409 -24.80 -44.57 1.97
N THR A 410 -24.29 -44.97 0.81
CA THR A 410 -22.88 -45.33 0.59
C THR A 410 -22.06 -44.16 0.06
N TYR A 411 -20.82 -44.05 0.53
CA TYR A 411 -19.89 -42.97 0.23
C TYR A 411 -18.51 -43.53 -0.14
N THR A 412 -17.66 -42.68 -0.70
CA THR A 412 -16.26 -43.04 -0.99
C THR A 412 -15.44 -43.06 0.30
N ASN A 413 -14.21 -43.59 0.22
CA ASN A 413 -13.21 -43.44 1.28
C ASN A 413 -11.86 -43.01 0.70
N TYR A 414 -11.75 -41.73 0.35
CA TYR A 414 -10.51 -41.14 -0.16
C TYR A 414 -9.60 -40.61 0.95
N PHE A 415 -9.95 -40.80 2.21
CA PHE A 415 -9.20 -40.26 3.35
C PHE A 415 -8.12 -41.22 3.84
N TYR A 416 -6.99 -40.65 4.21
CA TYR A 416 -5.90 -41.32 4.91
C TYR A 416 -5.75 -40.71 6.30
N THR A 417 -5.35 -41.52 7.27
CA THR A 417 -4.96 -41.03 8.61
C THR A 417 -3.50 -40.56 8.61
N LEU A 418 -3.15 -39.67 9.53
CA LEU A 418 -1.75 -39.27 9.76
C LEU A 418 -0.87 -40.42 10.25
N ALA A 419 -1.47 -41.48 10.81
CA ALA A 419 -0.75 -42.71 11.15
C ALA A 419 -0.33 -43.51 9.90
N GLN A 420 -1.09 -43.40 8.79
CA GLN A 420 -0.75 -44.05 7.52
C GLN A 420 0.28 -43.24 6.73
N SER A 421 0.07 -41.93 6.60
CA SER A 421 1.04 -41.04 5.99
C SER A 421 0.86 -39.60 6.45
N LYS A 422 1.97 -38.90 6.64
CA LYS A 422 2.04 -37.48 6.97
C LYS A 422 2.53 -36.62 5.80
N SER A 423 2.81 -37.23 4.66
CA SER A 423 3.35 -36.53 3.51
C SER A 423 2.92 -37.17 2.19
N VAL A 424 2.73 -36.35 1.16
CA VAL A 424 2.50 -36.80 -0.22
C VAL A 424 3.08 -35.77 -1.20
N THR A 425 3.75 -36.24 -2.26
CA THR A 425 4.28 -35.36 -3.32
C THR A 425 3.43 -35.50 -4.56
N ILE A 426 2.81 -34.41 -5.02
CA ILE A 426 1.83 -34.45 -6.12
C ILE A 426 2.27 -33.60 -7.31
N PRO A 427 1.83 -33.94 -8.54
CA PRO A 427 1.99 -33.09 -9.71
C PRO A 427 0.98 -31.94 -9.71
N ALA A 428 0.93 -31.20 -10.82
CA ALA A 428 -0.08 -30.19 -11.08
C ALA A 428 -1.51 -30.76 -10.88
N ILE A 429 -2.35 -30.01 -10.15
CA ILE A 429 -3.77 -30.30 -9.94
C ILE A 429 -4.55 -28.98 -9.95
N ASN A 430 -5.77 -28.95 -10.48
CA ASN A 430 -6.59 -27.75 -10.58
C ASN A 430 -7.84 -27.85 -9.70
N SER A 431 -8.43 -26.72 -9.33
CA SER A 431 -9.69 -26.63 -8.56
C SER A 431 -9.72 -27.62 -7.38
N ALA A 432 -8.62 -27.69 -6.64
CA ALA A 432 -8.38 -28.74 -5.67
C ALA A 432 -8.68 -28.27 -4.24
N ARG A 433 -9.06 -29.23 -3.41
CA ARG A 433 -9.21 -29.08 -1.96
C ARG A 433 -8.33 -30.09 -1.26
N ILE A 434 -7.66 -29.64 -0.21
CA ILE A 434 -7.13 -30.54 0.82
C ILE A 434 -8.09 -30.52 2.00
N LEU A 435 -8.73 -31.66 2.22
CA LEU A 435 -9.75 -31.85 3.24
C LEU A 435 -9.10 -32.40 4.50
N PHE A 436 -9.48 -31.88 5.66
CA PHE A 436 -9.06 -32.37 6.97
C PHE A 436 -10.28 -32.72 7.80
N SER A 437 -10.20 -33.80 8.57
CA SER A 437 -11.23 -34.12 9.58
C SER A 437 -10.63 -34.86 10.76
N VAL A 438 -11.30 -34.79 11.91
CA VAL A 438 -10.84 -35.47 13.14
C VAL A 438 -11.95 -36.31 13.76
N GLY A 439 -11.57 -37.45 14.34
CA GLY A 439 -12.48 -38.44 14.92
C GLY A 439 -13.22 -39.31 13.90
N SER A 440 -13.51 -38.80 12.71
CA SER A 440 -14.10 -39.52 11.57
C SER A 440 -13.58 -38.93 10.26
N PRO A 441 -13.44 -39.73 9.18
CA PRO A 441 -13.33 -39.15 7.83
C PRO A 441 -14.63 -38.43 7.45
N MET A 442 -14.56 -37.58 6.44
CA MET A 442 -15.76 -37.01 5.82
C MET A 442 -16.44 -38.02 4.88
N TYR A 443 -17.75 -37.87 4.72
CA TYR A 443 -18.60 -38.64 3.81
C TYR A 443 -18.76 -37.86 2.50
N ILE A 444 -17.89 -38.16 1.53
CA ILE A 444 -17.89 -37.59 0.18
C ILE A 444 -18.54 -38.60 -0.77
N ARG A 445 -19.38 -38.11 -1.68
CA ARG A 445 -20.06 -38.98 -2.66
C ARG A 445 -19.67 -38.61 -4.07
N VAL A 446 -19.28 -39.58 -4.88
CA VAL A 446 -19.13 -39.38 -6.32
C VAL A 446 -20.51 -39.40 -6.97
N VAL A 447 -20.79 -38.39 -7.78
CA VAL A 447 -22.08 -38.15 -8.43
C VAL A 447 -21.89 -37.96 -9.93
N ILE A 448 -22.98 -38.06 -10.67
CA ILE A 448 -23.03 -37.72 -12.10
C ILE A 448 -23.87 -36.45 -12.24
N ASP A 449 -23.35 -35.45 -12.96
CA ASP A 449 -24.08 -34.22 -13.24
C ASP A 449 -25.18 -34.42 -14.30
N GLY A 450 -25.97 -33.38 -14.57
CA GLY A 450 -27.05 -33.44 -15.57
C GLY A 450 -26.58 -33.69 -17.01
N ASN A 451 -25.28 -33.55 -17.29
CA ASN A 451 -24.66 -33.76 -18.58
C ASN A 451 -23.94 -35.12 -18.67
N GLY A 452 -24.01 -35.96 -17.63
CA GLY A 452 -23.36 -37.26 -17.61
C GLY A 452 -21.90 -37.25 -17.14
N ASN A 453 -21.37 -36.10 -16.69
CA ASN A 453 -19.99 -36.02 -16.23
C ASN A 453 -19.88 -36.45 -14.76
N VAL A 454 -18.78 -37.14 -14.45
CA VAL A 454 -18.44 -37.48 -13.07
C VAL A 454 -18.04 -36.23 -12.30
N GLY A 455 -18.52 -36.11 -11.07
CA GLY A 455 -18.09 -35.11 -10.09
C GLY A 455 -18.23 -35.65 -8.66
N TYR A 456 -18.10 -34.78 -7.66
CA TYR A 456 -18.32 -35.16 -6.27
C TYR A 456 -19.25 -34.16 -5.56
N ALA A 457 -19.97 -34.66 -4.56
CA ALA A 457 -20.71 -33.87 -3.59
C ALA A 457 -19.92 -33.85 -2.27
N GLY A 458 -19.45 -32.66 -1.89
CA GLY A 458 -18.88 -32.39 -0.59
C GLY A 458 -19.95 -32.22 0.49
N ALA A 459 -19.54 -31.77 1.68
CA ALA A 459 -20.47 -31.46 2.77
C ALA A 459 -21.37 -30.27 2.41
N ASN A 460 -22.69 -30.43 2.59
CA ASN A 460 -23.67 -29.37 2.49
C ASN A 460 -24.33 -29.15 3.86
N ILE A 461 -23.72 -28.33 4.71
CA ILE A 461 -24.16 -28.13 6.10
C ILE A 461 -25.51 -27.42 6.22
N GLU A 462 -25.95 -26.72 5.17
CA GLU A 462 -27.28 -26.14 5.10
C GLU A 462 -28.39 -27.21 5.04
N ASN A 463 -28.06 -28.42 4.61
CA ASN A 463 -28.94 -29.58 4.71
C ASN A 463 -28.80 -30.22 6.10
N PRO A 464 -29.83 -30.16 6.98
CA PRO A 464 -29.75 -30.72 8.33
C PRO A 464 -29.56 -32.25 8.38
N THR A 465 -29.75 -32.92 7.24
CA THR A 465 -29.55 -34.38 7.09
C THR A 465 -28.24 -34.75 6.41
N ASP A 466 -27.37 -33.77 6.15
CA ASP A 466 -26.05 -34.04 5.57
C ASP A 466 -25.25 -35.00 6.48
N PRO A 467 -24.61 -36.04 5.92
CA PRO A 467 -23.86 -37.02 6.70
C PRO A 467 -22.66 -36.43 7.43
N ASN A 468 -22.23 -35.21 7.10
CA ASN A 468 -21.11 -34.52 7.73
C ASN A 468 -21.53 -33.51 8.81
N ILE A 469 -22.82 -33.41 9.14
CA ILE A 469 -23.32 -32.41 10.11
C ILE A 469 -22.64 -32.55 11.49
N ASP A 470 -22.24 -33.76 11.85
CA ASP A 470 -21.60 -34.18 13.10
C ASP A 470 -20.11 -34.55 12.94
N VAL A 471 -19.49 -34.14 11.83
CA VAL A 471 -18.05 -34.34 11.59
C VAL A 471 -17.30 -33.03 11.87
N TYR A 472 -16.22 -33.10 12.64
CA TYR A 472 -15.25 -32.01 12.74
C TYR A 472 -14.38 -32.02 11.48
N PHE A 473 -14.57 -31.04 10.60
CA PHE A 473 -13.77 -30.92 9.38
C PHE A 473 -13.45 -29.47 9.04
N ASP A 474 -12.40 -29.31 8.26
CA ASP A 474 -11.98 -28.04 7.67
C ASP A 474 -11.22 -28.33 6.37
N PHE A 475 -10.91 -27.31 5.56
CA PHE A 475 -10.20 -27.53 4.31
C PHE A 475 -9.35 -26.33 3.88
N GLY A 476 -8.34 -26.64 3.07
CA GLY A 476 -7.61 -25.65 2.27
C GLY A 476 -8.00 -25.78 0.80
N GLU A 477 -7.88 -24.68 0.07
CA GLU A 477 -8.12 -24.63 -1.37
C GLU A 477 -6.80 -24.42 -2.09
N MET A 478 -6.64 -25.04 -3.26
CA MET A 478 -5.41 -24.91 -4.03
C MET A 478 -5.57 -25.16 -5.53
N ALA A 479 -4.62 -24.62 -6.29
CA ALA A 479 -4.30 -25.05 -7.63
C ALA A 479 -2.77 -25.06 -7.80
N ILE A 480 -2.23 -26.13 -8.37
CA ILE A 480 -0.84 -26.23 -8.78
C ILE A 480 -0.82 -26.13 -10.30
N ILE A 481 -0.41 -24.97 -10.83
CA ILE A 481 -0.29 -24.71 -12.26
C ILE A 481 0.99 -25.38 -12.78
N PRO A 482 0.94 -26.16 -13.88
CA PRO A 482 2.09 -26.86 -14.42
C PRO A 482 3.29 -25.95 -14.73
N LYS A 483 4.50 -26.49 -14.55
CA LYS A 483 5.75 -25.83 -14.95
C LYS A 483 5.70 -25.41 -16.42
N GLY A 484 6.13 -24.19 -16.72
CA GLY A 484 6.18 -23.62 -18.06
C GLY A 484 4.88 -22.93 -18.51
N GLN A 485 3.82 -22.98 -17.70
CA GLN A 485 2.59 -22.22 -17.95
C GLN A 485 2.69 -20.80 -17.36
N PRO A 486 1.93 -19.82 -17.88
CA PRO A 486 1.77 -18.53 -17.23
C PRO A 486 1.27 -18.71 -15.79
N ASN A 487 1.86 -17.98 -14.85
CA ASN A 487 1.58 -18.13 -13.41
C ASN A 487 1.78 -19.56 -12.89
N GLN A 488 2.74 -20.32 -13.45
CA GLN A 488 3.13 -21.64 -12.93
C GLN A 488 3.34 -21.62 -11.41
N GLY A 489 3.30 -22.80 -10.78
CA GLY A 489 3.54 -22.94 -9.34
C GLY A 489 2.25 -23.20 -8.59
N ILE A 490 2.09 -22.65 -7.38
CA ILE A 490 0.91 -22.92 -6.53
C ILE A 490 0.16 -21.65 -6.18
N PHE A 491 -1.15 -21.75 -6.11
CA PHE A 491 -2.04 -20.87 -5.34
C PHE A 491 -2.65 -21.73 -4.25
N VAL A 492 -2.55 -21.33 -2.98
CA VAL A 492 -3.09 -22.10 -1.85
C VAL A 492 -3.50 -21.18 -0.70
N ASN A 493 -4.61 -21.51 -0.04
CA ASN A 493 -5.16 -20.75 1.07
C ASN A 493 -5.84 -21.66 2.10
N THR A 494 -5.92 -21.18 3.35
CA THR A 494 -7.00 -21.61 4.26
C THR A 494 -8.26 -20.79 3.96
N THR A 495 -9.43 -21.25 4.41
CA THR A 495 -10.67 -20.50 4.16
C THR A 495 -11.65 -20.60 5.32
N ARG A 496 -12.35 -19.50 5.60
CA ARG A 496 -13.49 -19.42 6.53
C ARG A 496 -14.76 -18.95 5.83
N VAL A 497 -14.75 -18.89 4.50
CA VAL A 497 -15.88 -18.41 3.67
C VAL A 497 -17.18 -19.15 4.00
N ASP A 498 -17.10 -20.46 4.26
CA ASP A 498 -18.26 -21.29 4.60
C ASP A 498 -18.40 -21.50 6.12
N GLN A 499 -17.28 -21.80 6.80
CA GLN A 499 -17.25 -22.19 8.20
C GLN A 499 -15.84 -22.15 8.81
N PHE A 500 -15.78 -22.16 10.14
CA PHE A 500 -14.61 -22.56 10.92
C PHE A 500 -14.88 -23.90 11.62
N GLY A 501 -14.07 -24.91 11.31
CA GLY A 501 -14.17 -26.22 11.95
C GLY A 501 -13.23 -26.32 13.15
N PHE A 502 -11.93 -26.10 12.90
CA PHE A 502 -10.86 -26.05 13.89
C PHE A 502 -9.69 -25.21 13.34
N PRO A 503 -8.74 -24.75 14.18
CA PRO A 503 -7.63 -23.93 13.73
C PRO A 503 -6.75 -24.65 12.69
N VAL A 504 -6.46 -23.99 11.57
CA VAL A 504 -5.57 -24.51 10.53
C VAL A 504 -4.50 -23.48 10.19
N LYS A 505 -3.23 -23.89 10.30
CA LYS A 505 -2.07 -23.08 9.92
C LYS A 505 -1.45 -23.63 8.65
N LEU A 506 -1.24 -22.75 7.67
CA LEU A 506 -0.67 -23.07 6.36
C LEU A 506 0.70 -22.42 6.24
N ARG A 507 1.73 -23.22 5.93
CA ARG A 507 3.07 -22.74 5.56
C ARG A 507 3.42 -23.22 4.16
N VAL A 508 3.91 -22.32 3.31
CA VAL A 508 4.34 -22.64 1.95
C VAL A 508 5.80 -22.27 1.80
N GLN A 509 6.59 -23.23 1.35
CA GLN A 509 8.00 -23.09 1.03
C GLN A 509 8.22 -23.33 -0.46
N GLY A 510 9.10 -22.54 -1.07
CA GLY A 510 9.47 -22.64 -2.47
C GLY A 510 10.98 -22.56 -2.65
N LEU A 511 11.42 -22.59 -3.91
CA LEU A 511 12.80 -22.25 -4.24
C LEU A 511 13.09 -20.79 -3.91
N ASN A 512 14.36 -20.37 -4.02
CA ASN A 512 14.76 -18.98 -3.82
C ASN A 512 14.36 -18.47 -2.42
N GLY A 513 14.51 -19.38 -1.46
CA GLY A 513 14.18 -19.16 -0.06
C GLY A 513 12.71 -18.90 0.23
N PHE A 514 11.76 -18.91 -0.72
CA PHE A 514 10.37 -18.54 -0.45
C PHE A 514 9.81 -19.31 0.76
N ASP A 515 9.24 -18.60 1.74
CA ASP A 515 8.70 -19.15 2.98
C ASP A 515 7.68 -18.19 3.57
N GLN A 516 6.40 -18.54 3.50
CA GLN A 516 5.29 -17.76 4.03
C GLN A 516 4.39 -18.65 4.89
N THR A 517 3.80 -18.06 5.94
CA THR A 517 2.87 -18.75 6.84
C THR A 517 1.65 -17.87 7.11
N VAL A 518 0.46 -18.46 7.03
CA VAL A 518 -0.86 -17.84 7.18
C VAL A 518 -1.82 -18.78 7.94
N GLY A 519 -3.04 -18.32 8.19
CA GLY A 519 -4.06 -19.04 8.96
C GLY A 519 -3.98 -18.74 10.46
N GLU A 520 -4.68 -19.51 11.28
CA GLU A 520 -4.68 -19.30 12.73
C GLU A 520 -3.29 -19.56 13.34
N ALA A 521 -2.84 -18.71 14.26
CA ALA A 521 -1.49 -18.81 14.86
C ALA A 521 -1.27 -20.09 15.72
N LEU A 522 -2.37 -20.77 16.08
CA LEU A 522 -2.42 -21.90 17.02
C LEU A 522 -1.97 -21.54 18.44
N ALA A 523 -2.06 -20.24 18.80
CA ALA A 523 -1.83 -19.75 20.15
C ALA A 523 -3.09 -19.88 21.05
N GLU A 524 -4.25 -20.00 20.43
CA GLU A 524 -5.54 -20.11 21.09
C GLU A 524 -6.15 -21.48 20.79
N SER A 525 -6.77 -22.08 21.79
CA SER A 525 -7.53 -23.31 21.60
C SER A 525 -8.81 -23.04 20.81
N ARG A 526 -9.34 -24.07 20.16
CA ARG A 526 -10.63 -24.07 19.48
C ARG A 526 -11.75 -23.63 20.42
N ASP A 527 -11.81 -24.15 21.64
CA ASP A 527 -12.85 -23.79 22.61
C ASP A 527 -12.74 -22.31 23.03
N THR A 528 -11.50 -21.79 23.13
CA THR A 528 -11.25 -20.36 23.32
C THR A 528 -11.80 -19.54 22.17
N LEU A 529 -11.54 -19.95 20.91
CA LEU A 529 -12.05 -19.24 19.73
C LEU A 529 -13.59 -19.25 19.66
N PHE A 530 -14.24 -20.37 19.97
CA PHE A 530 -15.71 -20.43 20.07
C PHE A 530 -16.28 -19.48 21.13
N SER A 531 -15.60 -19.38 22.27
CA SER A 531 -16.00 -18.49 23.35
C SER A 531 -15.80 -17.02 22.94
N LYS A 532 -14.61 -16.70 22.41
CA LYS A 532 -14.26 -15.35 21.95
C LYS A 532 -15.15 -14.87 20.83
N PHE A 533 -15.50 -15.73 19.87
CA PHE A 533 -16.41 -15.37 18.79
C PHE A 533 -17.72 -14.81 19.34
N GLN A 534 -18.30 -15.46 20.35
CA GLN A 534 -19.53 -14.98 20.99
C GLN A 534 -19.34 -13.72 21.83
N THR A 535 -18.16 -13.47 22.40
CA THR A 535 -17.93 -12.27 23.22
C THR A 535 -17.46 -11.05 22.42
N GLU A 536 -16.82 -11.26 21.26
CA GLU A 536 -16.18 -10.21 20.46
C GLU A 536 -17.02 -9.79 19.25
N THR A 537 -18.02 -10.59 18.86
CA THR A 537 -18.97 -10.24 17.77
C THR A 537 -20.30 -9.67 18.31
N PRO A 538 -21.03 -8.88 17.51
CA PRO A 538 -22.39 -8.45 17.85
C PRO A 538 -23.38 -9.60 18.01
N ALA A 539 -24.47 -9.35 18.73
CA ALA A 539 -25.47 -10.36 19.10
C ALA A 539 -26.05 -11.12 17.90
N GLU A 540 -26.16 -10.47 16.75
CA GLU A 540 -26.65 -11.05 15.50
C GLU A 540 -25.80 -12.24 15.03
N PHE A 541 -24.50 -12.28 15.38
CA PHE A 541 -23.56 -13.32 14.98
C PHE A 541 -23.47 -14.46 15.99
N HIS A 542 -23.92 -14.29 17.25
CA HIS A 542 -23.70 -15.28 18.32
C HIS A 542 -24.24 -16.67 17.97
N GLY A 543 -25.40 -16.74 17.33
CA GLY A 543 -26.03 -17.99 16.92
C GLY A 543 -25.20 -18.83 15.93
N LEU A 544 -24.23 -18.23 15.25
CA LEU A 544 -23.34 -18.91 14.29
C LEU A 544 -22.40 -19.92 14.98
N ALA A 545 -22.10 -19.73 16.27
CA ALA A 545 -21.26 -20.61 17.09
C ALA A 545 -22.06 -21.47 18.09
N GLN A 546 -23.38 -21.52 17.95
CA GLN A 546 -24.30 -22.23 18.84
C GLN A 546 -25.00 -23.40 18.13
N ALA A 547 -25.88 -24.12 18.82
CA ALA A 547 -26.70 -25.16 18.22
C ALA A 547 -27.53 -24.60 17.04
N PRO A 548 -27.69 -25.34 15.93
CA PRO A 548 -27.31 -26.75 15.75
C PRO A 548 -25.88 -26.98 15.23
N TYR A 549 -25.06 -25.93 15.07
CA TYR A 549 -23.73 -26.01 14.46
C TYR A 549 -22.64 -26.45 15.44
N SER A 550 -22.75 -25.96 16.68
CA SER A 550 -21.93 -26.39 17.81
C SER A 550 -22.26 -27.83 18.22
N PRO A 551 -21.27 -28.66 18.60
CA PRO A 551 -19.88 -28.31 18.83
C PRO A 551 -19.00 -28.31 17.59
N TYR A 552 -19.52 -28.62 16.39
CA TYR A 552 -18.72 -29.00 15.23
C TYR A 552 -18.07 -27.83 14.49
N ARG A 553 -18.74 -26.67 14.45
CA ARG A 553 -18.25 -25.51 13.67
C ARG A 553 -18.90 -24.18 14.07
N ILE A 554 -18.28 -23.09 13.63
CA ILE A 554 -18.88 -21.76 13.55
C ILE A 554 -19.23 -21.51 12.08
N MET A 555 -20.49 -21.18 11.79
CA MET A 555 -20.96 -20.98 10.42
C MET A 555 -20.71 -19.57 9.91
N ALA A 556 -20.39 -19.43 8.63
CA ALA A 556 -20.41 -18.12 7.99
C ALA A 556 -21.86 -17.58 7.87
N PRO A 557 -22.06 -16.25 7.86
CA PRO A 557 -23.36 -15.64 8.17
C PRO A 557 -24.51 -16.09 7.25
N SER A 558 -24.29 -16.08 5.94
CA SER A 558 -25.33 -16.39 4.93
C SER A 558 -25.55 -17.88 4.68
N HIS A 559 -24.76 -18.75 5.30
CA HIS A 559 -25.03 -20.19 5.40
C HIS A 559 -25.92 -20.52 6.63
N ALA A 560 -26.38 -19.49 7.34
CA ALA A 560 -27.17 -19.60 8.56
C ALA A 560 -28.32 -18.57 8.61
N THR A 561 -28.18 -17.51 9.42
CA THR A 561 -29.30 -16.62 9.79
C THR A 561 -29.39 -15.34 8.96
N PHE A 562 -28.43 -15.08 8.06
CA PHE A 562 -28.35 -13.84 7.27
C PHE A 562 -28.85 -13.99 5.82
N ILE A 563 -29.46 -15.13 5.49
CA ILE A 563 -30.13 -15.36 4.21
C ILE A 563 -31.60 -14.91 4.27
N ALA A 564 -32.22 -14.71 3.11
CA ALA A 564 -33.62 -14.29 2.98
C ALA A 564 -34.57 -15.17 3.83
N GLY A 565 -35.49 -14.52 4.56
CA GLY A 565 -36.47 -15.19 5.42
C GLY A 565 -35.94 -15.66 6.78
N LYS A 566 -34.68 -15.37 7.12
CA LYS A 566 -34.10 -15.62 8.45
C LYS A 566 -33.95 -14.32 9.26
N ALA A 567 -33.66 -14.47 10.55
CA ALA A 567 -33.69 -13.37 11.53
C ALA A 567 -32.83 -12.17 11.14
N ASN A 568 -31.67 -12.39 10.51
CA ASN A 568 -30.70 -11.34 10.20
C ASN A 568 -30.64 -11.00 8.70
N ALA A 569 -31.65 -11.39 7.91
CA ALA A 569 -31.67 -11.21 6.45
C ALA A 569 -31.43 -9.76 5.99
N ASN A 570 -31.81 -8.77 6.80
CA ASN A 570 -31.73 -7.35 6.48
C ASN A 570 -30.60 -6.62 7.21
N TYR A 571 -29.66 -7.35 7.84
CA TYR A 571 -28.63 -6.77 8.71
C TYR A 571 -27.79 -5.67 8.04
N LEU A 572 -27.37 -5.84 6.78
CA LEU A 572 -26.64 -4.79 6.03
C LEU A 572 -27.56 -3.86 5.22
N GLN A 573 -28.87 -4.10 5.19
CA GLN A 573 -29.76 -3.46 4.21
C GLN A 573 -29.78 -1.95 4.34
N SER A 574 -29.90 -1.42 5.57
CA SER A 574 -29.87 0.03 5.80
C SER A 574 -28.56 0.68 5.37
N TYR A 575 -27.44 -0.04 5.51
CA TYR A 575 -26.14 0.45 5.07
C TYR A 575 -26.04 0.48 3.54
N ILE A 576 -26.44 -0.61 2.88
CA ILE A 576 -26.50 -0.71 1.42
C ILE A 576 -27.40 0.38 0.84
N ASP A 577 -28.58 0.62 1.45
CA ASP A 577 -29.50 1.68 1.04
C ASP A 577 -28.86 3.07 1.12
N THR A 578 -28.07 3.33 2.16
CA THR A 578 -27.34 4.59 2.35
C THR A 578 -26.27 4.78 1.27
N VAL A 579 -25.49 3.74 0.98
CA VAL A 579 -24.47 3.76 -0.09
C VAL A 579 -25.13 4.04 -1.44
N TRP A 580 -26.22 3.35 -1.77
CA TRP A 580 -26.95 3.56 -3.03
C TRP A 580 -27.54 4.96 -3.10
N ALA A 581 -28.15 5.46 -2.02
CA ALA A 581 -28.74 6.80 -1.98
C ALA A 581 -27.70 7.91 -2.17
N ARG A 582 -26.53 7.76 -1.53
CA ARG A 582 -25.40 8.70 -1.67
C ARG A 582 -24.96 8.79 -3.13
N TYR A 583 -24.64 7.65 -3.74
CA TYR A 583 -24.13 7.59 -5.11
C TYR A 583 -25.17 7.79 -6.21
N ARG A 584 -26.41 8.20 -5.88
CA ARG A 584 -27.31 8.83 -6.87
C ARG A 584 -26.90 10.26 -7.18
N ASN A 585 -26.33 10.96 -6.20
CA ASN A 585 -26.09 12.40 -6.27
C ASN A 585 -24.62 12.76 -6.49
N GLU A 586 -23.71 11.83 -6.25
CA GLU A 586 -22.26 12.00 -6.47
C GLU A 586 -21.62 10.75 -7.07
N ASP A 587 -20.40 10.90 -7.59
CA ASP A 587 -19.66 9.79 -8.17
C ASP A 587 -18.88 9.02 -7.10
N LEU A 588 -18.97 7.70 -7.13
CA LEU A 588 -18.00 6.80 -6.52
C LEU A 588 -16.77 6.73 -7.42
N VAL A 589 -15.65 7.28 -6.99
CA VAL A 589 -14.41 7.28 -7.78
C VAL A 589 -13.33 6.43 -7.12
N PHE A 590 -12.79 5.46 -7.86
CA PHE A 590 -11.67 4.65 -7.41
C PHE A 590 -10.80 4.22 -8.59
N THR A 591 -9.55 3.86 -8.31
CA THR A 591 -8.57 3.42 -9.30
C THR A 591 -8.17 1.98 -9.00
N LEU A 592 -8.14 1.15 -10.04
CA LEU A 592 -7.58 -0.19 -9.99
C LEU A 592 -6.26 -0.21 -10.75
N ASP A 593 -5.25 -0.80 -10.12
CA ASP A 593 -3.94 -0.98 -10.73
C ASP A 593 -4.07 -1.70 -12.07
N ASN A 594 -3.39 -1.19 -13.10
CA ASN A 594 -3.42 -1.70 -14.48
C ASN A 594 -4.79 -1.67 -15.18
N MET A 595 -5.85 -1.18 -14.53
CA MET A 595 -7.21 -1.13 -15.10
C MET A 595 -7.77 0.30 -15.17
N GLY A 596 -7.17 1.27 -14.49
CA GLY A 596 -7.49 2.69 -14.59
C GLY A 596 -8.52 3.17 -13.56
N THR A 597 -8.99 4.41 -13.73
CA THR A 597 -9.94 5.06 -12.82
C THR A 597 -11.37 4.88 -13.30
N PHE A 598 -12.24 4.45 -12.40
CA PHE A 598 -13.67 4.26 -12.64
C PHE A 598 -14.50 5.30 -11.89
N HIS A 599 -15.57 5.76 -12.53
CA HIS A 599 -16.55 6.69 -11.98
C HIS A 599 -17.91 5.99 -11.94
N GLY A 600 -18.41 5.71 -10.75
CA GLY A 600 -19.69 5.07 -10.52
C GLY A 600 -20.79 6.07 -10.20
N ARG A 601 -21.96 5.92 -10.82
CA ARG A 601 -23.20 6.62 -10.47
C ARG A 601 -24.39 5.67 -10.45
N VAL A 602 -25.26 5.80 -9.44
CA VAL A 602 -26.51 5.04 -9.36
C VAL A 602 -27.59 5.71 -10.21
N SER A 603 -28.16 4.95 -11.15
CA SER A 603 -29.27 5.35 -12.03
C SER A 603 -30.38 4.28 -11.98
N GLY A 604 -31.61 4.67 -11.58
CA GLY A 604 -32.59 3.68 -11.12
C GLY A 604 -32.00 2.87 -9.95
N ASP A 605 -32.12 1.56 -9.90
CA ASP A 605 -31.40 0.77 -8.89
C ASP A 605 -30.04 0.25 -9.36
N ARG A 606 -29.65 0.56 -10.60
CA ARG A 606 -28.40 0.11 -11.20
C ARG A 606 -27.25 1.04 -10.84
N PHE A 607 -26.15 0.48 -10.37
CA PHE A 607 -24.89 1.21 -10.24
C PHE A 607 -24.16 1.12 -11.58
N VAL A 608 -23.98 2.25 -12.26
CA VAL A 608 -23.33 2.35 -13.57
C VAL A 608 -21.94 2.93 -13.39
N PHE A 609 -20.91 2.22 -13.84
CA PHE A 609 -19.52 2.65 -13.80
C PHE A 609 -19.04 2.97 -15.21
N THR A 610 -18.31 4.08 -15.36
CA THR A 610 -17.64 4.45 -16.61
C THR A 610 -16.14 4.66 -16.40
N GLY A 611 -15.36 4.57 -17.47
CA GLY A 611 -13.92 4.84 -17.45
C GLY A 611 -13.07 3.57 -17.49
N GLY A 612 -11.99 3.57 -16.71
CA GLY A 612 -10.90 2.61 -16.82
C GLY A 612 -10.09 2.77 -18.11
N ASN A 613 -9.05 1.95 -18.27
CA ASN A 613 -8.17 1.95 -19.44
C ASN A 613 -8.89 1.62 -20.74
N LYS A 614 -10.01 0.88 -20.65
CA LYS A 614 -10.87 0.58 -21.79
C LYS A 614 -11.90 1.68 -22.11
N ASN A 615 -11.98 2.73 -21.29
CA ASN A 615 -12.97 3.79 -21.38
C ASN A 615 -14.40 3.23 -21.59
N GLY A 616 -14.74 2.20 -20.79
CA GLY A 616 -15.94 1.38 -20.98
C GLY A 616 -17.08 1.76 -20.05
N THR A 617 -18.18 1.01 -20.15
CA THR A 617 -19.32 1.06 -19.23
C THR A 617 -19.55 -0.31 -18.59
N TYR A 618 -19.76 -0.34 -17.28
CA TYR A 618 -19.88 -1.55 -16.45
C TYR A 618 -20.97 -1.37 -15.41
N TYR A 619 -21.44 -2.47 -14.82
CA TYR A 619 -22.67 -2.47 -14.04
C TYR A 619 -22.64 -3.33 -12.79
N ILE A 620 -23.40 -2.86 -11.81
CA ILE A 620 -24.03 -3.69 -10.78
C ILE A 620 -25.52 -3.54 -11.02
N ASN A 621 -26.16 -4.57 -11.58
CA ASN A 621 -27.49 -4.51 -12.19
C ASN A 621 -28.66 -4.44 -11.18
N GLY A 622 -28.45 -3.77 -10.05
CA GLY A 622 -29.45 -3.57 -9.02
C GLY A 622 -28.80 -3.23 -7.68
N LYS A 623 -29.62 -3.24 -6.64
CA LYS A 623 -29.17 -3.12 -5.25
C LYS A 623 -29.01 -4.52 -4.64
N PRO A 624 -27.82 -4.90 -4.13
CA PRO A 624 -27.61 -6.21 -3.53
C PRO A 624 -28.35 -6.34 -2.20
N THR A 625 -28.64 -7.58 -1.81
CA THR A 625 -29.14 -7.91 -0.47
C THR A 625 -27.99 -8.16 0.51
N THR A 626 -28.26 -8.19 1.82
CA THR A 626 -27.28 -8.63 2.84
C THR A 626 -26.62 -9.95 2.44
N SER A 627 -27.42 -10.93 1.99
CA SER A 627 -26.91 -12.25 1.63
C SER A 627 -25.97 -12.20 0.44
N MET A 628 -26.28 -11.41 -0.58
CA MET A 628 -25.42 -11.23 -1.76
C MET A 628 -24.07 -10.62 -1.38
N VAL A 629 -24.07 -9.64 -0.47
CA VAL A 629 -22.83 -9.03 0.03
C VAL A 629 -21.97 -10.05 0.77
N PHE A 630 -22.53 -10.83 1.69
CA PHE A 630 -21.75 -11.81 2.44
C PHE A 630 -21.28 -13.00 1.61
N LEU A 631 -22.04 -13.40 0.58
CA LEU A 631 -21.66 -14.50 -0.31
C LEU A 631 -20.79 -14.05 -1.48
N GLY A 632 -20.72 -12.75 -1.78
CA GLY A 632 -20.08 -12.24 -3.00
C GLY A 632 -20.72 -12.75 -4.28
N ASN A 633 -22.05 -12.86 -4.31
CA ASN A 633 -22.78 -13.46 -5.42
C ASN A 633 -23.99 -12.63 -5.88
N GLY A 634 -24.74 -13.17 -6.85
CA GLY A 634 -25.94 -12.55 -7.40
C GLY A 634 -25.59 -11.31 -8.20
N LEU A 635 -25.85 -10.12 -7.64
CA LEU A 635 -25.52 -8.86 -8.29
C LEU A 635 -24.03 -8.48 -8.17
N LEU A 636 -23.27 -9.22 -7.36
CA LEU A 636 -21.85 -8.97 -7.07
C LEU A 636 -20.90 -9.98 -7.74
N ASP A 637 -21.44 -10.86 -8.58
CA ASP A 637 -20.71 -11.71 -9.55
C ASP A 637 -21.46 -11.76 -10.91
N ASP A 638 -22.33 -10.78 -11.16
CA ASP A 638 -23.20 -10.73 -12.31
C ASP A 638 -22.41 -10.41 -13.60
N THR A 639 -22.46 -11.31 -14.57
CA THR A 639 -21.83 -11.13 -15.89
C THR A 639 -22.75 -10.48 -16.92
N SER A 640 -24.01 -10.22 -16.57
CA SER A 640 -25.04 -9.69 -17.46
C SER A 640 -25.03 -8.15 -17.55
N GLY A 641 -25.98 -7.59 -18.30
CA GLY A 641 -26.15 -6.13 -18.46
C GLY A 641 -25.37 -5.52 -19.62
N GLY A 642 -24.64 -6.33 -20.39
CA GLY A 642 -23.88 -5.90 -21.58
C GLY A 642 -22.73 -4.93 -21.26
N PRO A 643 -21.80 -5.28 -20.35
CA PRO A 643 -20.63 -4.44 -20.09
C PRO A 643 -19.71 -4.37 -21.31
N THR A 644 -18.87 -3.34 -21.35
CA THR A 644 -17.78 -3.26 -22.33
C THR A 644 -16.80 -4.42 -22.20
N ASP A 645 -16.56 -4.89 -20.97
CA ASP A 645 -15.74 -6.06 -20.68
C ASP A 645 -16.22 -6.73 -19.40
N THR A 646 -16.54 -8.02 -19.48
CA THR A 646 -17.06 -8.80 -18.34
C THR A 646 -16.02 -8.98 -17.24
N GLY A 647 -14.74 -9.16 -17.59
CA GLY A 647 -13.67 -9.29 -16.60
C GLY A 647 -13.49 -8.01 -15.78
N VAL A 648 -13.53 -6.84 -16.44
CA VAL A 648 -13.50 -5.54 -15.76
C VAL A 648 -14.73 -5.34 -14.87
N GLN A 649 -15.92 -5.73 -15.32
CA GLN A 649 -17.13 -5.67 -14.49
C GLN A 649 -17.01 -6.52 -13.22
N LEU A 650 -16.52 -7.76 -13.34
CA LEU A 650 -16.32 -8.64 -12.19
C LEU A 650 -15.30 -8.06 -11.20
N GLN A 651 -14.24 -7.40 -11.69
CA GLN A 651 -13.29 -6.71 -10.80
C GLN A 651 -13.94 -5.53 -10.05
N ILE A 652 -14.78 -4.73 -10.71
CA ILE A 652 -15.54 -3.65 -10.06
C ILE A 652 -16.50 -4.22 -8.99
N GLN A 653 -17.20 -5.31 -9.32
CA GLN A 653 -18.13 -5.96 -8.40
C GLN A 653 -17.45 -6.54 -7.17
N ALA A 654 -16.29 -7.20 -7.34
CA ALA A 654 -15.47 -7.69 -6.23
C ALA A 654 -15.06 -6.56 -5.27
N GLN A 655 -14.65 -5.41 -5.83
CA GLN A 655 -14.23 -4.24 -5.05
C GLN A 655 -15.37 -3.67 -4.22
N LEU A 656 -16.55 -3.49 -4.82
CA LEU A 656 -17.70 -3.00 -4.07
C LEU A 656 -18.19 -4.03 -3.03
N CYS A 657 -18.16 -5.33 -3.36
CA CYS A 657 -18.50 -6.39 -2.41
C CYS A 657 -17.60 -6.35 -1.17
N ALA A 658 -16.28 -6.26 -1.38
CA ALA A 658 -15.33 -6.14 -0.27
C ALA A 658 -15.56 -4.87 0.54
N ALA A 659 -15.76 -3.73 -0.11
CA ALA A 659 -16.00 -2.46 0.56
C ALA A 659 -17.30 -2.46 1.39
N LEU A 660 -18.35 -3.14 0.92
CA LEU A 660 -19.60 -3.31 1.66
C LEU A 660 -19.43 -4.23 2.88
N ASN A 661 -18.71 -5.35 2.75
CA ASN A 661 -18.39 -6.24 3.87
C ASN A 661 -17.61 -5.50 4.98
N ARG A 662 -16.68 -4.64 4.57
CA ARG A 662 -15.76 -3.89 5.45
C ARG A 662 -16.31 -2.57 5.96
N HIS A 663 -17.51 -2.17 5.52
CA HIS A 663 -18.17 -0.89 5.83
C HIS A 663 -17.30 0.34 5.46
N VAL A 664 -16.79 0.35 4.23
CA VAL A 664 -15.98 1.44 3.68
C VAL A 664 -16.39 1.84 2.26
N ALA A 665 -17.54 1.35 1.76
CA ALA A 665 -18.00 1.61 0.39
C ALA A 665 -18.09 3.10 0.06
N GLU A 666 -18.43 3.93 1.05
CA GLU A 666 -18.52 5.39 0.94
C GLU A 666 -17.19 6.14 1.06
N THR A 667 -16.08 5.45 1.36
CA THR A 667 -14.74 6.03 1.52
C THR A 667 -13.68 5.25 0.73
N PRO A 668 -13.57 5.44 -0.60
CA PRO A 668 -12.60 4.74 -1.46
C PRO A 668 -11.14 4.79 -0.98
N ALA A 669 -10.73 5.90 -0.36
CA ALA A 669 -9.40 6.04 0.23
C ALA A 669 -9.09 5.00 1.32
N ASN A 670 -10.12 4.39 1.94
CA ASN A 670 -10.00 3.40 3.00
C ASN A 670 -10.18 1.96 2.50
N TRP A 671 -10.47 1.72 1.22
CA TRP A 671 -10.72 0.37 0.70
C TRP A 671 -9.53 -0.58 0.92
N TYR A 672 -8.31 -0.04 0.91
CA TYR A 672 -7.06 -0.78 1.11
C TYR A 672 -6.38 -0.48 2.46
N VAL A 673 -7.09 0.14 3.42
CA VAL A 673 -6.57 0.47 4.74
C VAL A 673 -7.22 -0.43 5.78
N GLN A 674 -6.60 -1.57 6.09
CA GLN A 674 -7.20 -2.60 6.96
C GLN A 674 -7.64 -2.06 8.33
N SER A 675 -6.92 -1.09 8.90
CA SER A 675 -7.29 -0.48 10.18
C SER A 675 -8.57 0.36 10.15
N ALA A 676 -9.06 0.71 8.96
CA ALA A 676 -10.33 1.43 8.78
C ALA A 676 -11.52 0.48 8.59
N HIS A 677 -11.28 -0.81 8.36
CA HIS A 677 -12.32 -1.80 8.13
C HIS A 677 -13.04 -2.19 9.42
N HIS A 678 -14.31 -2.54 9.30
CA HIS A 678 -15.16 -2.99 10.41
C HIS A 678 -15.18 -2.03 11.61
N PRO A 679 -15.53 -0.74 11.40
CA PRO A 679 -15.61 0.24 12.46
C PRO A 679 -16.56 -0.21 13.58
N ALA A 680 -16.13 0.03 14.83
CA ALA A 680 -16.86 -0.41 16.00
C ALA A 680 -18.28 0.20 16.06
N GLY A 681 -19.27 -0.63 16.38
CA GLY A 681 -20.67 -0.22 16.50
C GLY A 681 -21.43 -0.05 15.17
N LEU A 682 -20.78 -0.25 14.01
CA LEU A 682 -21.42 -0.17 12.70
C LEU A 682 -21.67 -1.55 12.09
N PRO A 683 -22.74 -1.70 11.27
CA PRO A 683 -23.08 -2.97 10.65
C PRO A 683 -22.05 -3.34 9.58
N SER A 684 -21.21 -4.33 9.87
CA SER A 684 -20.21 -4.88 8.94
C SER A 684 -20.16 -6.40 9.05
N ASN A 685 -19.33 -7.06 8.25
CA ASN A 685 -19.08 -8.50 8.39
C ASN A 685 -18.18 -8.77 9.60
N TRP A 686 -18.76 -8.81 10.81
CA TRP A 686 -18.04 -9.08 12.06
C TRP A 686 -17.50 -10.51 12.15
N PHE A 687 -18.08 -11.46 11.40
CA PHE A 687 -17.51 -12.80 11.23
C PHE A 687 -16.14 -12.73 10.54
N SER A 688 -16.02 -11.98 9.43
CA SER A 688 -14.74 -11.78 8.75
C SER A 688 -13.72 -11.09 9.65
N LYS A 689 -14.15 -10.00 10.31
CA LYS A 689 -13.30 -9.25 11.24
C LYS A 689 -12.69 -10.15 12.31
N PHE A 690 -13.49 -11.04 12.90
CA PHE A 690 -13.02 -11.99 13.90
C PHE A 690 -11.87 -12.85 13.36
N TRP A 691 -12.02 -13.45 12.18
CA TRP A 691 -10.96 -14.28 11.62
C TRP A 691 -9.70 -13.50 11.28
N HIS A 692 -9.79 -12.25 10.83
CA HIS A 692 -8.60 -11.41 10.70
C HIS A 692 -7.93 -11.19 12.06
N ASP A 693 -8.66 -10.81 13.10
CA ASP A 693 -8.06 -10.52 14.41
C ASP A 693 -7.39 -11.74 15.07
N HIS A 694 -7.80 -12.96 14.70
CA HIS A 694 -7.27 -14.22 15.23
C HIS A 694 -6.32 -14.99 14.27
N SER A 695 -5.98 -14.39 13.12
CA SER A 695 -5.08 -15.00 12.13
C SER A 695 -3.71 -14.32 12.08
N ILE A 696 -2.70 -15.09 11.67
CA ILE A 696 -1.34 -14.58 11.45
C ILE A 696 -1.38 -13.40 10.48
N ASN A 697 -0.74 -12.29 10.87
CA ASN A 697 -0.67 -11.04 10.11
C ASN A 697 -2.04 -10.44 9.72
N LYS A 698 -3.11 -10.84 10.42
CA LYS A 698 -4.48 -10.45 10.10
C LYS A 698 -4.93 -10.83 8.69
N LEU A 699 -4.42 -11.94 8.15
CA LEU A 699 -4.83 -12.46 6.85
C LEU A 699 -5.83 -13.60 7.02
N ALA A 700 -7.05 -13.41 6.54
CA ALA A 700 -8.14 -14.37 6.67
C ALA A 700 -9.05 -14.32 5.44
N TYR A 701 -9.64 -15.47 5.08
CA TYR A 701 -10.61 -15.56 4.00
C TYR A 701 -11.99 -15.63 4.67
N GLY A 702 -12.49 -14.51 5.16
CA GLY A 702 -13.73 -14.44 5.92
C GLY A 702 -14.99 -14.27 5.05
N PHE A 703 -14.81 -13.89 3.78
CA PHE A 703 -15.83 -13.83 2.73
C PHE A 703 -15.18 -13.96 1.35
N ALA A 704 -15.97 -14.17 0.29
CA ALA A 704 -15.49 -14.57 -1.05
C ALA A 704 -14.49 -13.62 -1.73
N TYR A 705 -14.47 -12.33 -1.39
CA TYR A 705 -13.59 -11.32 -2.00
C TYR A 705 -12.65 -10.66 -0.98
N ASP A 706 -12.23 -11.42 0.05
CA ASP A 706 -11.32 -10.89 1.07
C ASP A 706 -9.88 -10.66 0.54
N ASP A 707 -9.57 -11.25 -0.61
CA ASP A 707 -8.33 -11.06 -1.36
C ASP A 707 -8.20 -9.66 -1.95
N VAL A 708 -9.30 -8.92 -2.13
CA VAL A 708 -9.26 -7.50 -2.51
C VAL A 708 -8.43 -6.71 -1.50
N GLY A 709 -7.33 -6.11 -1.97
CA GLY A 709 -6.37 -5.39 -1.11
C GLY A 709 -5.33 -6.27 -0.42
N GLY A 710 -5.30 -7.57 -0.72
CA GLY A 710 -4.31 -8.52 -0.21
C GLY A 710 -4.57 -8.96 1.24
N PHE A 711 -5.83 -8.98 1.70
CA PHE A 711 -6.18 -9.33 3.08
C PHE A 711 -6.56 -10.81 3.29
N SER A 712 -6.57 -11.61 2.22
CA SER A 712 -6.76 -13.06 2.29
C SER A 712 -5.47 -13.80 2.66
N PRO A 713 -5.55 -15.05 3.16
CA PRO A 713 -4.41 -15.91 3.47
C PRO A 713 -3.91 -16.63 2.21
N SER A 714 -4.11 -16.04 1.02
CA SER A 714 -3.71 -16.65 -0.23
C SER A 714 -2.21 -16.52 -0.42
N ILE A 715 -1.54 -17.65 -0.59
CA ILE A 715 -0.11 -17.71 -0.88
C ILE A 715 0.09 -18.17 -2.32
N HIS A 716 0.93 -17.42 -3.04
CA HIS A 716 1.43 -17.81 -4.35
C HIS A 716 2.96 -17.87 -4.37
N THR A 717 3.49 -18.93 -4.97
CA THR A 717 4.90 -19.01 -5.39
C THR A 717 4.99 -19.78 -6.70
N ASP A 718 5.91 -19.35 -7.57
CA ASP A 718 6.12 -19.94 -8.90
C ASP A 718 6.89 -21.27 -8.89
N SER A 719 7.44 -21.62 -7.74
CA SER A 719 8.37 -22.73 -7.56
C SER A 719 8.18 -23.45 -6.21
N PRO A 720 6.95 -23.91 -5.90
CA PRO A 720 6.61 -24.53 -4.63
C PRO A 720 7.30 -25.87 -4.40
N THR A 721 8.07 -25.98 -3.32
CA THR A 721 8.72 -27.23 -2.94
C THR A 721 7.90 -27.99 -1.91
N THR A 722 7.43 -27.28 -0.87
CA THR A 722 6.74 -27.88 0.27
C THR A 722 5.57 -27.01 0.72
N VAL A 723 4.42 -27.62 0.94
CA VAL A 723 3.26 -27.03 1.61
C VAL A 723 3.03 -27.80 2.89
N THR A 724 2.88 -27.12 4.01
CA THR A 724 2.62 -27.75 5.30
C THR A 724 1.32 -27.22 5.88
N PHE A 725 0.36 -28.10 6.09
CA PHE A 725 -0.85 -27.82 6.85
C PHE A 725 -0.68 -28.38 8.27
N THR A 726 -0.89 -27.53 9.27
CA THR A 726 -0.88 -27.91 10.68
C THR A 726 -2.29 -27.83 11.23
N ILE A 727 -2.81 -28.97 11.70
CA ILE A 727 -4.15 -29.12 12.26
C ILE A 727 -4.08 -28.87 13.76
N GLY A 728 -4.66 -27.76 14.22
CA GLY A 728 -4.71 -27.36 15.62
C GLY A 728 -5.97 -27.83 16.36
N TRP A 729 -5.99 -27.62 17.67
CA TRP A 729 -7.16 -27.82 18.53
C TRP A 729 -7.17 -26.87 19.71
#